data_AF-A0A1M5EC24-F1
#
_entry.id   AF-A0A1M5EC24-F1
#
_cell.length_a   1.000
_cell.length_b   1.000
_cell.length_c   1.000
_cell.angle_alpha   90.00
_cell.angle_beta   90.00
_cell.angle_gamma   90.00
#
_symmetry.space_group_name_H-M   'P 1'
#
loop_
_entity.id
_entity.type
_entity.pdbx_description
1 polymer ?
#
loop_
_entity_poly.entity_id
_entity_poly.type
_entity_poly.pdbx_seq_one_letter_code
_entity_poly.pdbx_strand_id
1 'polypeptide(L)'
;MQNSLRLKQFLTIPLFVVTTSIFAHSSFSELPSGSLNTFGPKNEVDYHENWKLAGFNDDTSKGVHLLGELKKVKKHLLGKTTLSAADLEALSSAIAKDSSLFADNFKVIKLGLEAIAQYESKFGGLFTTENRTKGGFDRKASGYELENLMLVIMQSVIDYSYTEANLAAYPKLFNNRLFKTSSYFPGSVVQPADASQSFTIKINGTHVRKPGTPANYETEDARRPTGCYLAPGSIAKVTVPSSLVGIGATILVGAHTWDLTKKPTIKRMDRVTTKYEINSNTTTIANPLGGGVYINVPYQNDLGILNITLQNVVRSPYYARTVANKTSLSDWLNVERLRAAPWTDIETDKVMMQVPTSWIYAFDGIETTMDDWDMAMDAISTLLGRPLLRSKTVIYMQVDVIKRGKANFPGYPQSNVDYDPYTDYKGYHSSYLTDGPRNERRYLTNVLFHEQGHAEKIYKFKGEIESMINFLWVAVHNKKFGVELNKAFEESFNGYGISHSIEEAAISWMITENFRTGNPMSSQTREYRQEFSYQPRGHAKYADLVRLFNWEAIEDFYANTSKMWDRGEINYSFPNRVNEIPTDDRILRMSQAAGYDLRPLIHFWGIHPIDSKNLEAEIQNNKLKKSTAIYDQLSYYKTIVPMDNTTFRNFGLEDFSESKIQKSSYYDHVSQSYYPGFLKKWWNDYDAAEGQAAVNQIQNILDLYFPDGRPEVDNTSCSEVTPLSVKSSSTTGPENTLDDNPATTWAPKGDGEYLLYDLGEVYDLCDFEINFKNGQTKLNYFDLEVSWDNQTFMVVKQGLSSTKTRTTYDTYSISRKARYVKIIGRGNETDDWNNISDVKFYFKQGNNL
;
A
#
# COMPACT_ATOMS: atom_id res chain seq x y z
N MET A 1 -18.97 -25.82 29.06
CA MET A 1 -17.73 -26.57 29.35
C MET A 1 -17.11 -26.98 28.01
N GLN A 2 -16.16 -26.19 27.49
CA GLN A 2 -15.05 -26.58 26.61
C GLN A 2 -14.39 -25.29 26.11
N ASN A 3 -13.25 -24.94 26.71
CA ASN A 3 -12.36 -23.88 26.28
C ASN A 3 -11.64 -24.34 25.00
N SER A 4 -11.94 -23.73 23.84
CA SER A 4 -11.05 -23.82 22.68
C SER A 4 -10.00 -22.71 22.78
N LEU A 5 -8.89 -22.98 23.46
CA LEU A 5 -7.68 -22.17 23.36
C LEU A 5 -7.18 -22.23 21.91
N ARG A 6 -7.38 -21.16 21.13
CA ARG A 6 -6.63 -20.93 19.89
C ARG A 6 -5.18 -20.62 20.29
N LEU A 7 -4.31 -21.62 20.21
CA LEU A 7 -2.87 -21.46 20.40
C LEU A 7 -2.29 -20.72 19.18
N LYS A 8 -2.30 -19.38 19.18
CA LYS A 8 -1.50 -18.59 18.22
C LYS A 8 -0.02 -18.77 18.62
N GLN A 9 0.76 -19.46 17.78
CA GLN A 9 2.21 -19.59 17.97
C GLN A 9 2.86 -18.20 17.89
N PHE A 10 3.16 -17.60 19.05
CA PHE A 10 4.05 -16.47 19.16
C PHE A 10 5.49 -16.99 19.07
N LEU A 11 6.14 -16.79 17.93
CA LEU A 11 7.60 -16.76 17.87
C LEU A 11 8.05 -15.48 18.58
N THR A 12 8.42 -15.63 19.85
CA THR A 12 9.09 -14.61 20.66
C THR A 12 10.46 -14.31 20.06
N ILE A 13 10.57 -13.21 19.32
CA ILE A 13 11.84 -12.57 18.97
C ILE A 13 12.10 -11.46 20.01
N PRO A 14 13.34 -11.23 20.49
CA PRO A 14 13.60 -10.28 21.55
C PRO A 14 13.13 -8.89 21.14
N LEU A 15 12.30 -8.30 22.01
CA LEU A 15 11.82 -6.94 21.92
C LEU A 15 13.04 -5.99 21.99
N PHE A 16 13.57 -5.56 20.84
CA PHE A 16 14.40 -4.37 20.84
C PHE A 16 13.48 -3.19 21.17
N VAL A 17 13.82 -2.49 22.25
CA VAL A 17 13.16 -1.26 22.69
C VAL A 17 13.29 -0.23 21.58
N VAL A 18 12.30 -0.17 20.69
CA VAL A 18 12.11 0.95 19.78
C VAL A 18 11.35 2.00 20.57
N THR A 19 12.05 3.06 20.97
CA THR A 19 11.43 4.25 21.54
C THR A 19 10.50 4.85 20.50
N THR A 20 9.20 4.60 20.64
CA THR A 20 8.13 5.20 19.84
C THR A 20 8.14 6.70 20.07
N SER A 21 8.78 7.44 19.16
CA SER A 21 9.00 8.88 19.27
C SER A 21 8.11 9.61 18.27
N ILE A 22 7.04 10.23 18.79
CA ILE A 22 6.38 11.46 18.33
C ILE A 22 6.19 11.60 16.80
N PHE A 23 5.03 11.16 16.30
CA PHE A 23 4.52 11.52 14.97
C PHE A 23 3.87 12.90 15.03
N ALA A 24 4.65 13.95 14.77
CA ALA A 24 4.09 15.26 14.50
C ALA A 24 3.56 15.27 13.06
N HIS A 25 2.24 15.40 12.89
CA HIS A 25 1.68 15.96 11.67
C HIS A 25 2.24 17.38 11.52
N SER A 26 3.22 17.57 10.65
CA SER A 26 3.30 18.83 9.93
C SER A 26 2.18 18.78 8.90
N SER A 27 1.13 19.56 9.17
CA SER A 27 0.29 20.14 8.15
C SER A 27 1.15 20.48 6.94
N PHE A 28 0.71 20.06 5.75
CA PHE A 28 1.22 20.56 4.50
C PHE A 28 1.09 22.09 4.50
N SER A 29 2.16 22.79 4.87
CA SER A 29 2.49 24.06 4.25
C SER A 29 3.31 23.72 3.01
N GLU A 30 2.61 23.33 1.95
CA GLU A 30 3.17 23.52 0.62
C GLU A 30 3.37 25.02 0.46
N LEU A 31 4.59 25.40 0.07
CA LEU A 31 4.84 26.73 -0.47
C LEU A 31 3.80 26.97 -1.57
N PRO A 32 3.14 28.14 -1.61
CA PRO A 32 2.05 28.38 -2.54
C PRO A 32 2.56 28.21 -3.96
N SER A 33 1.89 27.36 -4.73
CA SER A 33 1.90 27.44 -6.19
C SER A 33 1.30 28.79 -6.58
N GLY A 34 2.17 29.80 -6.69
CA GLY A 34 1.84 31.03 -7.37
C GLY A 34 1.44 30.70 -8.81
N SER A 35 0.29 31.24 -9.20
CA SER A 35 -0.26 31.29 -10.56
C SER A 35 0.78 31.15 -11.67
N LEU A 36 0.46 30.29 -12.63
CA LEU A 36 0.87 30.40 -14.03
C LEU A 36 0.71 31.86 -14.49
N ASN A 37 1.79 32.64 -14.42
CA ASN A 37 1.98 33.79 -15.28
C ASN A 37 2.81 33.31 -16.45
N THR A 38 2.15 33.27 -17.60
CA THR A 38 2.75 33.22 -18.92
C THR A 38 3.87 34.26 -19.02
N PHE A 39 5.13 33.80 -19.04
CA PHE A 39 6.24 34.62 -19.53
C PHE A 39 6.57 34.15 -20.95
N GLY A 40 5.82 34.69 -21.90
CA GLY A 40 6.31 34.89 -23.25
C GLY A 40 7.46 35.92 -23.24
N PRO A 41 8.33 35.89 -24.25
CA PRO A 41 9.61 36.58 -24.24
C PRO A 41 9.42 38.07 -24.49
N LYS A 42 10.07 38.90 -23.69
CA LYS A 42 10.45 40.30 -24.03
C LYS A 42 11.24 40.91 -22.87
N ASN A 43 12.55 40.92 -22.98
CA ASN A 43 13.21 42.11 -23.50
C ASN A 43 14.64 41.76 -23.91
N GLU A 44 14.90 42.11 -25.16
CA GLU A 44 16.18 42.15 -25.83
C GLU A 44 17.23 42.82 -24.96
N VAL A 45 18.34 42.12 -24.77
CA VAL A 45 19.66 42.76 -24.76
C VAL A 45 20.48 42.01 -25.81
N ASP A 46 20.34 42.51 -27.03
CA ASP A 46 21.31 42.55 -28.11
C ASP A 46 22.34 41.39 -28.16
N TYR A 47 22.01 40.36 -28.92
CA TYR A 47 23.00 39.41 -29.45
C TYR A 47 23.75 40.09 -30.61
N HIS A 48 24.73 40.91 -30.27
CA HIS A 48 25.84 41.15 -31.19
C HIS A 48 26.91 40.09 -30.97
N GLU A 49 27.15 39.33 -32.04
CA GLU A 49 28.26 38.42 -32.25
C GLU A 49 29.55 38.88 -31.57
N ASN A 50 30.11 38.04 -30.72
CA ASN A 50 31.56 37.92 -30.55
C ASN A 50 31.86 36.58 -29.90
N TRP A 51 32.17 35.59 -30.73
CA TRP A 51 32.92 34.41 -30.33
C TRP A 51 34.34 34.86 -29.95
N LYS A 52 34.47 35.41 -28.75
CA LYS A 52 35.77 35.55 -28.11
C LYS A 52 35.89 34.40 -27.12
N LEU A 53 36.87 33.54 -27.37
CA LEU A 53 37.57 32.76 -26.36
C LEU A 53 37.79 33.66 -25.12
N ALA A 54 36.89 33.57 -24.14
CA ALA A 54 36.99 34.33 -22.92
C ALA A 54 38.09 33.69 -22.08
N GLY A 55 39.14 34.47 -21.82
CA GLY A 55 40.26 34.07 -21.00
C GLY A 55 39.82 33.60 -19.61
N PHE A 56 40.51 32.56 -19.14
CA PHE A 56 40.50 32.06 -17.77
C PHE A 56 40.68 33.21 -16.76
N ASN A 57 39.59 33.75 -16.22
CA ASN A 57 39.66 34.63 -15.05
C ASN A 57 39.48 33.78 -13.80
N ASP A 58 40.59 33.21 -13.35
CA ASP A 58 40.73 32.20 -12.29
C ASP A 58 40.68 32.80 -10.86
N ASP A 59 40.43 34.11 -10.73
CA ASP A 59 40.55 34.86 -9.47
C ASP A 59 39.29 35.68 -9.15
N THR A 60 38.17 35.00 -8.88
CA THR A 60 37.14 35.63 -8.04
C THR A 60 37.59 35.55 -6.57
N SER A 61 37.27 36.55 -5.74
CA SER A 61 37.65 36.55 -4.31
C SER A 61 37.18 35.28 -3.58
N LYS A 62 36.03 34.72 -4.00
CA LYS A 62 35.50 33.43 -3.51
C LYS A 62 36.33 32.24 -3.96
N GLY A 63 36.77 32.18 -5.22
CA GLY A 63 37.65 31.13 -5.73
C GLY A 63 38.98 31.08 -4.98
N VAL A 64 39.60 32.25 -4.76
CA VAL A 64 40.84 32.37 -3.96
C VAL A 64 40.62 31.87 -2.54
N HIS A 65 39.50 32.26 -1.92
CA HIS A 65 39.13 31.83 -0.57
C HIS A 65 38.94 30.31 -0.48
N LEU A 66 38.10 29.70 -1.33
CA LEU A 66 37.84 28.26 -1.31
C LEU A 66 39.10 27.44 -1.59
N LEU A 67 39.97 27.89 -2.49
CA LEU A 67 41.28 27.27 -2.71
C LEU A 67 42.16 27.34 -1.46
N GLY A 68 42.11 28.44 -0.71
CA GLY A 68 42.76 28.60 0.58
C GLY A 68 42.27 27.56 1.60
N GLU A 69 40.96 27.40 1.72
CA GLU A 69 40.34 26.44 2.64
C GLU A 69 40.70 24.99 2.27
N LEU A 70 40.56 24.59 1.00
CA LEU A 70 40.96 23.25 0.54
C LEU A 70 42.46 22.97 0.74
N LYS A 71 43.33 23.99 0.61
CA LYS A 71 44.77 23.85 0.92
C LYS A 71 45.01 23.56 2.40
N LYS A 72 44.23 24.16 3.31
CA LYS A 72 44.31 23.86 4.76
C LYS A 72 43.92 22.40 5.02
N VAL A 73 42.83 21.92 4.41
CA VAL A 73 42.41 20.50 4.49
C VAL A 73 43.52 19.57 4.01
N LYS A 74 44.09 19.82 2.84
CA LYS A 74 45.18 18.99 2.29
C LYS A 74 46.42 18.96 3.20
N LYS A 75 46.84 20.11 3.76
CA LYS A 75 47.95 20.17 4.71
C LYS A 75 47.66 19.37 5.98
N HIS A 76 46.40 19.39 6.45
CA HIS A 76 45.97 18.60 7.58
C HIS A 76 46.05 17.09 7.32
N LEU A 77 45.51 16.63 6.20
CA LEU A 77 45.56 15.21 5.82
C LEU A 77 47.00 14.69 5.63
N LEU A 78 47.92 15.56 5.21
CA LEU A 78 49.36 15.27 5.09
C LEU A 78 50.12 15.34 6.42
N GLY A 79 49.48 15.69 7.54
CA GLY A 79 50.13 15.86 8.84
C GLY A 79 51.06 17.08 8.92
N LYS A 80 50.94 18.03 7.98
CA LYS A 80 51.76 19.26 7.95
C LYS A 80 51.20 20.36 8.86
N THR A 81 49.90 20.32 9.16
CA THR A 81 49.22 21.22 10.08
C THR A 81 48.15 20.45 10.85
N THR A 82 48.00 20.70 12.15
CA THR A 82 46.90 20.10 12.92
C THR A 82 45.76 21.10 13.00
N LEU A 83 44.55 20.68 12.63
CA LEU A 83 43.32 21.46 12.74
C LEU A 83 42.54 20.95 13.95
N SER A 84 41.98 21.86 14.75
CA SER A 84 41.06 21.50 15.84
C SER A 84 39.68 21.09 15.30
N ALA A 85 38.83 20.53 16.16
CA ALA A 85 37.44 20.25 15.82
C ALA A 85 36.70 21.50 15.31
N ALA A 86 36.88 22.64 15.99
CA ALA A 86 36.29 23.91 15.59
C ALA A 86 36.82 24.41 14.24
N ASP A 87 38.11 24.21 13.94
CA ASP A 87 38.68 24.56 12.63
C ASP A 87 38.07 23.70 11.51
N LEU A 88 37.88 22.39 11.76
CA LEU A 88 37.27 21.47 10.80
C LEU A 88 35.80 21.82 10.51
N GLU A 89 35.04 22.18 11.55
CA GLU A 89 33.65 22.64 11.41
C GLU A 89 33.55 23.97 10.64
N ALA A 90 34.43 24.93 10.94
CA ALA A 90 34.50 26.20 10.23
C ALA A 90 34.86 26.00 8.74
N LEU A 91 35.82 25.12 8.45
CA LEU A 91 36.19 24.73 7.09
C LEU A 91 35.03 24.07 6.35
N SER A 92 34.33 23.14 7.00
CA SER A 92 33.16 22.45 6.44
C SER A 92 32.09 23.46 6.03
N SER A 93 31.76 24.40 6.92
CA SER A 93 30.78 25.48 6.66
C SER A 93 31.22 26.41 5.53
N ALA A 94 32.51 26.78 5.49
CA ALA A 94 33.06 27.65 4.44
C ALA A 94 33.04 26.97 3.07
N ILE A 95 33.43 25.70 2.98
CA ILE A 95 33.40 24.93 1.73
C ILE A 95 31.97 24.72 1.25
N ALA A 96 31.05 24.34 2.14
CA ALA A 96 29.64 24.16 1.78
C ALA A 96 29.03 25.44 1.17
N LYS A 97 29.35 26.61 1.73
CA LYS A 97 28.87 27.92 1.28
C LYS A 97 29.27 28.26 -0.16
N ASP A 98 30.49 27.90 -0.56
CA ASP A 98 31.05 28.22 -1.87
C ASP A 98 31.14 26.97 -2.79
N SER A 99 30.41 25.90 -2.46
CA SER A 99 30.47 24.60 -3.15
C SER A 99 30.13 24.65 -4.64
N SER A 100 29.33 25.61 -5.10
CA SER A 100 29.02 25.77 -6.52
C SER A 100 30.25 26.07 -7.39
N LEU A 101 31.36 26.54 -6.81
CA LEU A 101 32.63 26.74 -7.54
C LEU A 101 33.28 25.41 -7.99
N PHE A 102 32.81 24.27 -7.48
CA PHE A 102 33.17 22.96 -8.03
C PHE A 102 32.56 22.68 -9.41
N ALA A 103 31.69 23.57 -9.93
CA ALA A 103 31.06 23.39 -11.24
C ALA A 103 32.02 23.69 -12.41
N ASP A 104 32.86 24.71 -12.29
CA ASP A 104 33.64 25.23 -13.42
C ASP A 104 35.08 25.68 -13.07
N ASN A 105 35.48 25.72 -11.79
CA ASN A 105 36.84 26.08 -11.42
C ASN A 105 37.78 24.85 -11.37
N PHE A 106 38.61 24.69 -12.41
CA PHE A 106 39.57 23.58 -12.51
C PHE A 106 40.44 23.38 -11.27
N LYS A 107 40.99 24.46 -10.69
CA LYS A 107 41.89 24.37 -9.53
C LYS A 107 41.15 23.86 -8.29
N VAL A 108 39.91 24.31 -8.08
CA VAL A 108 39.04 23.87 -6.98
C VAL A 108 38.71 22.40 -7.13
N ILE A 109 38.22 21.98 -8.31
CA ILE A 109 37.88 20.58 -8.60
C ILE A 109 39.09 19.68 -8.36
N LYS A 110 40.24 20.04 -8.95
CA LYS A 110 41.49 19.29 -8.81
C LYS A 110 41.90 19.13 -7.35
N LEU A 111 41.90 20.23 -6.59
CA LEU A 111 42.35 20.20 -5.20
C LEU A 111 41.38 19.43 -4.30
N GLY A 112 40.07 19.51 -4.54
CA GLY A 112 39.08 18.69 -3.84
C GLY A 112 39.26 17.20 -4.11
N LEU A 113 39.45 16.80 -5.37
CA LEU A 113 39.75 15.42 -5.75
C LEU A 113 41.06 14.90 -5.15
N GLU A 114 42.08 15.75 -5.04
CA GLU A 114 43.33 15.42 -4.34
C GLU A 114 43.14 15.25 -2.83
N ALA A 115 42.32 16.09 -2.19
CA ALA A 115 41.99 15.96 -0.77
C ALA A 115 41.23 14.65 -0.49
N ILE A 116 40.27 14.30 -1.34
CA ILE A 116 39.54 13.02 -1.27
C ILE A 116 40.52 11.84 -1.38
N ALA A 117 41.36 11.82 -2.41
CA ALA A 117 42.33 10.74 -2.60
C ALA A 117 43.31 10.61 -1.43
N GLN A 118 43.73 11.74 -0.84
CA GLN A 118 44.60 11.76 0.34
C GLN A 118 43.89 11.24 1.60
N TYR A 119 42.61 11.54 1.78
CA TYR A 119 41.83 10.98 2.89
C TYR A 119 41.68 9.46 2.72
N GLU A 120 41.23 9.02 1.54
CA GLU A 120 40.94 7.60 1.27
C GLU A 120 42.19 6.71 1.22
N SER A 121 43.38 7.28 0.98
CA SER A 121 44.65 6.54 1.10
C SER A 121 45.05 6.28 2.55
N LYS A 122 44.65 7.16 3.48
CA LYS A 122 45.00 7.06 4.90
C LYS A 122 43.94 6.34 5.74
N PHE A 123 42.66 6.51 5.41
CA PHE A 123 41.55 6.07 6.25
C PHE A 123 40.59 5.10 5.55
N GLY A 124 40.85 4.73 4.29
CA GLY A 124 39.88 4.01 3.47
C GLY A 124 38.69 4.87 3.06
N GLY A 125 37.75 4.30 2.30
CA GLY A 125 36.52 5.00 1.90
C GLY A 125 35.56 5.15 3.07
N LEU A 126 34.81 6.25 3.13
CA LEU A 126 33.73 6.39 4.12
C LEU A 126 32.79 5.19 4.06
N PHE A 127 32.34 4.73 5.24
CA PHE A 127 31.47 3.57 5.45
C PHE A 127 32.05 2.22 5.01
N THR A 128 33.28 2.15 4.53
CA THR A 128 33.91 0.84 4.20
C THR A 128 34.42 0.14 5.46
N THR A 129 34.69 -1.17 5.39
CA THR A 129 35.17 -1.97 6.53
C THR A 129 36.46 -1.43 7.17
N GLU A 130 37.33 -0.80 6.38
CA GLU A 130 38.60 -0.25 6.85
C GLU A 130 38.48 1.12 7.54
N ASN A 131 37.34 1.81 7.36
CA ASN A 131 37.13 3.14 7.87
C ASN A 131 36.34 3.10 9.19
N ARG A 132 36.70 3.99 10.13
CA ARG A 132 36.01 4.12 11.43
C ARG A 132 34.52 4.47 11.34
N THR A 133 34.05 4.93 10.18
CA THR A 133 32.63 5.22 9.89
C THR A 133 31.82 4.00 9.47
N LYS A 134 32.39 2.78 9.53
CA LYS A 134 31.67 1.51 9.31
C LYS A 134 30.37 1.47 10.11
N GLY A 135 29.25 1.18 9.44
CA GLY A 135 27.91 1.16 10.06
C GLY A 135 27.22 2.53 10.21
N GLY A 136 27.91 3.61 9.86
CA GLY A 136 27.41 4.97 9.93
C GLY A 136 27.71 5.69 11.25
N PHE A 137 27.42 6.99 11.29
CA PHE A 137 27.66 7.86 12.46
C PHE A 137 26.58 8.94 12.57
N ASP A 138 26.42 9.53 13.75
CA ASP A 138 25.55 10.70 13.93
C ASP A 138 26.26 11.97 13.44
N ARG A 139 25.56 12.75 12.60
CA ARG A 139 26.07 13.98 11.98
C ARG A 139 26.57 15.00 13.01
N LYS A 140 26.02 15.00 14.23
CA LYS A 140 26.38 15.90 15.34
C LYS A 140 27.24 15.24 16.41
N ALA A 141 27.65 13.98 16.25
CA ALA A 141 28.54 13.34 17.20
C ALA A 141 29.92 13.98 17.15
N SER A 142 30.49 14.25 18.33
CA SER A 142 31.86 14.74 18.45
C SER A 142 32.87 13.68 17.99
N GLY A 143 33.99 14.14 17.45
CA GLY A 143 35.07 13.28 16.96
C GLY A 143 34.88 12.75 15.54
N TYR A 144 33.87 13.24 14.80
CA TYR A 144 33.61 12.96 13.38
C TYR A 144 33.70 14.23 12.51
N GLU A 145 34.31 15.31 13.00
CA GLU A 145 34.37 16.60 12.31
C GLU A 145 35.16 16.50 10.99
N LEU A 146 36.22 15.68 10.95
CA LEU A 146 36.97 15.41 9.72
C LEU A 146 36.11 14.64 8.70
N GLU A 147 35.41 13.59 9.14
CA GLU A 147 34.52 12.79 8.31
C GLU A 147 33.37 13.63 7.73
N ASN A 148 32.77 14.51 8.54
CA ASN A 148 31.76 15.47 8.10
C ASN A 148 32.31 16.44 7.05
N LEU A 149 33.52 17.00 7.28
CA LEU A 149 34.19 17.85 6.31
C LEU A 149 34.45 17.10 4.99
N MET A 150 34.93 15.86 5.06
CA MET A 150 35.17 15.05 3.86
C MET A 150 33.88 14.70 3.13
N LEU A 151 32.79 14.42 3.84
CA LEU A 151 31.46 14.24 3.25
C LEU A 151 31.04 15.48 2.46
N VAL A 152 31.25 16.70 2.99
CA VAL A 152 30.95 17.96 2.29
C VAL A 152 31.78 18.12 1.02
N ILE A 153 33.09 17.83 1.06
CA ILE A 153 33.96 17.92 -0.13
C ILE A 153 33.53 16.88 -1.17
N MET A 154 33.33 15.62 -0.77
CA MET A 154 32.87 14.56 -1.67
C MET A 154 31.52 14.89 -2.31
N GLN A 155 30.56 15.43 -1.54
CA GLN A 155 29.27 15.86 -2.07
C GLN A 155 29.40 17.03 -3.05
N SER A 156 30.20 18.04 -2.72
CA SER A 156 30.42 19.18 -3.62
C SER A 156 30.99 18.73 -4.96
N VAL A 157 31.89 17.75 -4.96
CA VAL A 157 32.43 17.18 -6.21
C VAL A 157 31.36 16.41 -6.99
N ILE A 158 30.57 15.55 -6.33
CA ILE A 158 29.51 14.76 -7.00
C ILE A 158 28.45 15.69 -7.61
N ASP A 159 27.99 16.67 -6.83
CA ASP A 159 26.87 17.54 -7.19
C ASP A 159 27.22 18.50 -8.33
N TYR A 160 28.47 18.95 -8.43
CA TYR A 160 28.86 20.03 -9.35
C TYR A 160 29.91 19.65 -10.39
N SER A 161 30.84 18.73 -10.10
CA SER A 161 32.01 18.53 -10.99
C SER A 161 31.78 17.52 -12.12
N TYR A 162 30.91 16.53 -11.94
CA TYR A 162 30.66 15.45 -12.91
C TYR A 162 29.66 15.87 -13.99
N THR A 163 29.97 16.94 -14.74
CA THR A 163 29.15 17.44 -15.86
C THR A 163 29.75 17.04 -17.21
N GLU A 164 28.93 17.02 -18.27
CA GLU A 164 29.42 16.73 -19.63
C GLU A 164 30.54 17.69 -20.06
N ALA A 165 30.39 18.99 -19.75
CA ALA A 165 31.38 20.02 -20.04
C ALA A 165 32.73 19.72 -19.37
N ASN A 166 32.73 19.34 -18.09
CA ASN A 166 33.96 19.02 -17.36
C ASN A 166 34.60 17.71 -17.81
N LEU A 167 33.80 16.70 -18.14
CA LEU A 167 34.30 15.44 -18.69
C LEU A 167 35.00 15.64 -20.04
N ALA A 168 34.48 16.55 -20.87
CA ALA A 168 35.09 16.93 -22.14
C ALA A 168 36.33 17.82 -21.96
N ALA A 169 36.27 18.81 -21.07
CA ALA A 169 37.36 19.76 -20.86
C ALA A 169 38.56 19.16 -20.10
N TYR A 170 38.30 18.27 -19.14
CA TYR A 170 39.31 17.75 -18.21
C TYR A 170 39.32 16.21 -18.11
N PRO A 171 39.40 15.46 -19.22
CA PRO A 171 39.24 14.00 -19.22
C PRO A 171 40.25 13.29 -18.30
N LYS A 172 41.49 13.80 -18.20
CA LYS A 172 42.53 13.24 -17.30
C LYS A 172 42.21 13.38 -15.81
N LEU A 173 41.36 14.34 -15.45
CA LEU A 173 41.01 14.58 -14.05
C LEU A 173 40.00 13.54 -13.53
N PHE A 174 39.08 13.12 -14.40
CA PHE A 174 37.97 12.22 -14.08
C PHE A 174 38.21 10.77 -14.51
N ASN A 175 39.05 10.51 -15.50
CA ASN A 175 39.33 9.15 -15.94
C ASN A 175 39.95 8.33 -14.81
N ASN A 176 39.40 7.14 -14.54
CA ASN A 176 39.78 6.27 -13.42
C ASN A 176 39.66 6.93 -12.04
N ARG A 177 38.83 7.97 -11.90
CA ARG A 177 38.55 8.62 -10.62
C ARG A 177 37.29 8.03 -9.99
N LEU A 178 37.48 7.14 -9.03
CA LEU A 178 36.41 6.64 -8.16
C LEU A 178 36.59 7.12 -6.72
N PHE A 179 35.51 7.11 -5.95
CA PHE A 179 35.60 7.22 -4.48
C PHE A 179 35.54 5.81 -3.90
N LYS A 180 36.46 5.44 -3.01
CA LYS A 180 36.51 4.11 -2.38
C LYS A 180 35.22 3.77 -1.61
N THR A 181 34.46 4.77 -1.16
CA THR A 181 33.13 4.56 -0.55
C THR A 181 32.15 3.82 -1.48
N SER A 182 32.37 3.88 -2.81
CA SER A 182 31.61 3.10 -3.79
C SER A 182 31.62 1.60 -3.54
N SER A 183 32.68 1.05 -2.92
CA SER A 183 32.75 -0.38 -2.56
C SER A 183 31.73 -0.80 -1.50
N TYR A 184 31.18 0.16 -0.74
CA TYR A 184 30.13 -0.07 0.24
C TYR A 184 28.74 0.29 -0.32
N PHE A 185 28.57 1.51 -0.84
CA PHE A 185 27.30 1.96 -1.40
C PHE A 185 27.52 3.02 -2.50
N PRO A 186 26.87 2.92 -3.67
CA PRO A 186 25.90 1.91 -4.08
C PRO A 186 26.51 0.52 -4.33
N GLY A 187 27.84 0.36 -4.30
CA GLY A 187 28.52 -0.89 -4.60
C GLY A 187 29.38 -0.75 -5.85
N SER A 188 30.42 -1.56 -5.93
CA SER A 188 31.38 -1.52 -7.04
C SER A 188 31.26 -2.76 -7.93
N VAL A 189 31.68 -2.58 -9.18
CA VAL A 189 31.93 -3.66 -10.14
C VAL A 189 33.21 -3.30 -10.90
N VAL A 190 33.95 -4.31 -11.35
CA VAL A 190 35.17 -4.09 -12.13
C VAL A 190 34.82 -3.40 -13.45
N GLN A 191 35.66 -2.46 -13.89
CA GLN A 191 35.47 -1.79 -15.18
C GLN A 191 35.58 -2.79 -16.34
N PRO A 192 34.91 -2.54 -17.48
CA PRO A 192 35.08 -3.36 -18.68
C PRO A 192 36.56 -3.44 -19.09
N ALA A 193 37.03 -4.63 -19.44
CA ALA A 193 38.40 -4.82 -19.94
C ALA A 193 38.63 -4.10 -21.28
N ASP A 194 37.58 -4.00 -22.09
CA ASP A 194 37.56 -3.25 -23.35
C ASP A 194 36.56 -2.09 -23.24
N ALA A 195 37.08 -0.87 -23.14
CA ALA A 195 36.26 0.35 -23.09
C ALA A 195 35.51 0.64 -24.40
N SER A 196 35.81 -0.07 -25.50
CA SER A 196 35.04 0.00 -26.74
C SER A 196 33.77 -0.86 -26.73
N GLN A 197 33.66 -1.78 -25.77
CA GLN A 197 32.48 -2.63 -25.61
C GLN A 197 31.23 -1.78 -25.45
N SER A 198 30.18 -2.15 -26.20
CA SER A 198 28.89 -1.48 -26.15
C SER A 198 27.73 -2.46 -26.15
N PHE A 199 26.60 -2.02 -25.60
CA PHE A 199 25.36 -2.77 -25.51
C PHE A 199 24.20 -1.90 -26.00
N THR A 200 23.37 -2.43 -26.89
CA THR A 200 22.14 -1.77 -27.34
C THR A 200 20.94 -2.38 -26.62
N ILE A 201 20.21 -1.55 -25.87
CA ILE A 201 19.09 -1.94 -25.02
C ILE A 201 17.81 -1.26 -25.49
N LYS A 202 16.71 -2.01 -25.49
CA LYS A 202 15.38 -1.48 -25.78
C LYS A 202 14.74 -0.91 -24.52
N ILE A 203 14.19 0.29 -24.62
CA ILE A 203 13.35 0.90 -23.58
C ILE A 203 11.99 1.30 -24.16
N ASN A 204 10.97 1.38 -23.30
CA ASN A 204 9.69 1.97 -23.67
C ASN A 204 9.75 3.51 -23.52
N GLY A 205 9.77 4.23 -24.63
CA GLY A 205 9.74 5.69 -24.70
C GLY A 205 8.35 6.32 -24.57
N THR A 206 7.30 5.54 -24.31
CA THR A 206 5.94 6.04 -24.09
C THR A 206 5.68 6.29 -22.61
N HIS A 207 5.34 7.53 -22.26
CA HIS A 207 4.89 7.97 -20.96
C HIS A 207 3.80 9.04 -21.12
N VAL A 208 2.56 8.58 -21.31
CA VAL A 208 1.38 9.43 -21.53
C VAL A 208 0.41 9.36 -20.35
N ARG A 209 -0.46 10.36 -20.25
CA ARG A 209 -1.59 10.37 -19.31
C ARG A 209 -2.40 9.09 -19.46
N LYS A 210 -2.69 8.42 -18.35
CA LYS A 210 -3.67 7.32 -18.31
C LYS A 210 -5.05 7.89 -17.95
N PRO A 211 -6.15 7.37 -18.55
CA PRO A 211 -7.50 7.77 -18.15
C PRO A 211 -7.82 7.33 -16.72
N GLY A 212 -8.76 8.03 -16.10
CA GLY A 212 -9.21 7.84 -14.73
C GLY A 212 -8.65 8.83 -13.73
N THR A 213 -9.05 8.64 -12.46
CA THR A 213 -8.62 9.49 -11.35
C THR A 213 -7.08 9.52 -11.20
N PRO A 214 -6.48 10.63 -10.77
CA PRO A 214 -5.02 10.78 -10.72
C PRO A 214 -4.42 10.04 -9.52
N ALA A 215 -3.14 9.67 -9.63
CA ALA A 215 -2.31 9.20 -8.52
C ALA A 215 -1.09 10.13 -8.29
N ASN A 216 -0.39 9.95 -7.18
CA ASN A 216 0.90 10.60 -6.95
C ASN A 216 1.92 10.13 -7.99
N TYR A 217 2.85 11.03 -8.34
CA TYR A 217 3.99 10.77 -9.22
C TYR A 217 3.66 10.40 -10.68
N GLU A 218 2.40 10.37 -11.10
CA GLU A 218 2.02 10.03 -12.49
C GLU A 218 2.59 10.97 -13.55
N THR A 219 2.98 12.18 -13.13
CA THR A 219 3.56 13.22 -13.99
C THR A 219 5.08 13.35 -13.85
N GLU A 220 5.71 12.57 -12.98
CA GLU A 220 7.16 12.51 -12.86
C GLU A 220 7.76 11.72 -14.03
N ASP A 221 9.01 12.02 -14.42
CA ASP A 221 9.65 11.31 -15.53
C ASP A 221 9.61 9.78 -15.35
N ALA A 222 9.24 9.05 -16.40
CA ALA A 222 9.27 7.59 -16.41
C ALA A 222 10.71 7.10 -16.49
N ARG A 223 11.14 6.40 -15.44
CA ARG A 223 12.48 5.82 -15.30
C ARG A 223 12.51 4.50 -16.03
N ARG A 224 13.44 4.37 -16.97
CA ARG A 224 13.61 3.18 -17.81
C ARG A 224 14.96 2.54 -17.51
N PRO A 225 14.97 1.37 -16.83
CA PRO A 225 16.19 0.58 -16.63
C PRO A 225 16.84 0.21 -17.96
N THR A 226 18.17 0.20 -17.99
CA THR A 226 18.94 -0.29 -19.15
C THR A 226 19.55 -1.68 -18.90
N GLY A 227 19.52 -2.18 -17.66
CA GLY A 227 20.28 -3.38 -17.27
C GLY A 227 21.79 -3.19 -17.44
N CYS A 228 22.28 -1.95 -17.37
CA CYS A 228 23.69 -1.62 -17.41
C CYS A 228 24.09 -0.85 -16.15
N TYR A 229 25.33 -1.06 -15.71
CA TYR A 229 25.95 -0.43 -14.57
C TYR A 229 27.21 0.31 -15.01
N LEU A 230 27.33 1.58 -14.61
CA LEU A 230 28.57 2.31 -14.72
C LEU A 230 29.50 1.88 -13.58
N ALA A 231 30.60 1.22 -13.91
CA ALA A 231 31.63 0.90 -12.93
C ALA A 231 32.22 2.20 -12.35
N PRO A 232 32.48 2.29 -11.03
CA PRO A 232 33.09 3.47 -10.43
C PRO A 232 34.41 3.84 -11.13
N GLY A 233 34.55 5.11 -11.49
CA GLY A 233 35.73 5.64 -12.19
C GLY A 233 35.75 5.44 -13.71
N SER A 234 34.77 4.75 -14.28
CA SER A 234 34.58 4.70 -15.73
C SER A 234 33.91 5.97 -16.25
N ILE A 235 34.25 6.34 -17.49
CA ILE A 235 33.55 7.35 -18.28
C ILE A 235 32.88 6.62 -19.45
N ALA A 236 31.56 6.70 -19.53
CA ALA A 236 30.77 6.01 -20.54
C ALA A 236 30.16 6.98 -21.54
N LYS A 237 29.73 6.44 -22.69
CA LYS A 237 28.94 7.17 -23.68
C LYS A 237 27.58 6.51 -23.82
N VAL A 238 26.54 7.32 -23.86
CA VAL A 238 25.17 6.89 -24.12
C VAL A 238 24.71 7.53 -25.41
N THR A 239 24.37 6.70 -26.39
CA THR A 239 23.85 7.12 -27.69
C THR A 239 22.36 6.81 -27.77
N VAL A 240 21.57 7.81 -28.15
CA VAL A 240 20.11 7.76 -28.20
C VAL A 240 19.57 8.16 -29.58
N PRO A 241 18.36 7.76 -29.96
CA PRO A 241 17.69 8.27 -31.16
C PRO A 241 17.36 9.75 -31.02
N SER A 242 17.31 10.46 -32.15
CA SER A 242 17.04 11.91 -32.17
C SER A 242 15.69 12.29 -31.59
N SER A 243 14.74 11.35 -31.49
CA SER A 243 13.44 11.55 -30.85
C SER A 243 13.51 11.80 -29.33
N LEU A 244 14.62 11.46 -28.66
CA LEU A 244 14.85 11.78 -27.24
C LEU A 244 15.60 13.10 -27.02
N VAL A 245 16.12 13.72 -28.09
CA VAL A 245 17.01 14.87 -27.97
C VAL A 245 16.20 16.15 -27.78
N GLY A 246 16.52 16.92 -26.74
CA GLY A 246 15.95 18.25 -26.50
C GLY A 246 14.51 18.27 -25.96
N ILE A 247 13.93 17.12 -25.62
CA ILE A 247 12.57 17.02 -25.06
C ILE A 247 12.55 17.14 -23.52
N GLY A 248 13.70 17.40 -22.90
CA GLY A 248 13.88 17.34 -21.44
C GLY A 248 14.16 15.94 -20.88
N ALA A 249 14.42 14.94 -21.73
CA ALA A 249 14.80 13.60 -21.30
C ALA A 249 16.21 13.61 -20.70
N THR A 250 16.45 12.72 -19.73
CA THR A 250 17.73 12.69 -19.01
C THR A 250 18.29 11.28 -18.82
N ILE A 251 19.60 11.19 -18.71
CA ILE A 251 20.33 9.99 -18.30
C ILE A 251 20.63 10.12 -16.80
N LEU A 252 20.23 9.12 -16.02
CA LEU A 252 20.50 9.03 -14.59
C LEU A 252 21.52 7.91 -14.34
N VAL A 253 22.56 8.19 -13.56
CA VAL A 253 23.54 7.19 -13.11
C VAL A 253 23.44 7.05 -11.59
N GLY A 254 23.02 5.89 -11.14
CA GLY A 254 22.61 5.58 -9.77
C GLY A 254 21.09 5.66 -9.60
N ALA A 255 20.51 4.71 -8.87
CA ALA A 255 19.07 4.59 -8.74
C ALA A 255 18.48 5.32 -7.53
N HIS A 256 19.26 5.53 -6.46
CA HIS A 256 18.79 6.09 -5.19
C HIS A 256 18.78 7.62 -5.20
N THR A 257 17.68 8.20 -5.67
CA THR A 257 17.54 9.66 -5.88
C THR A 257 17.15 10.45 -4.63
N TRP A 258 17.00 9.80 -3.47
CA TRP A 258 16.70 10.49 -2.22
C TRP A 258 17.92 11.19 -1.63
N ASP A 259 17.77 12.50 -1.39
CA ASP A 259 18.71 13.31 -0.61
C ASP A 259 18.53 13.08 0.91
N LEU A 260 19.59 12.59 1.56
CA LEU A 260 19.60 12.28 2.98
C LEU A 260 20.31 13.33 3.87
N THR A 261 20.61 14.53 3.36
CA THR A 261 21.32 15.60 4.09
C THR A 261 20.65 15.96 5.42
N LYS A 262 19.32 15.84 5.50
CA LYS A 262 18.54 16.15 6.71
C LYS A 262 18.49 15.01 7.74
N LYS A 263 19.10 13.85 7.45
CA LYS A 263 19.14 12.73 8.39
C LYS A 263 20.15 13.00 9.51
N PRO A 264 19.78 12.75 10.78
CA PRO A 264 20.72 12.84 11.90
C PRO A 264 21.78 11.75 11.80
N THR A 265 21.41 10.52 11.45
CA THR A 265 22.35 9.41 11.23
C THR A 265 22.72 9.32 9.75
N ILE A 266 24.02 9.27 9.47
CA ILE A 266 24.60 9.13 8.14
C ILE A 266 25.05 7.69 7.96
N LYS A 267 24.50 6.99 6.95
CA LYS A 267 24.84 5.59 6.64
C LYS A 267 25.40 5.37 5.23
N ARG A 268 25.34 6.39 4.39
CA ARG A 268 25.91 6.47 3.03
C ARG A 268 26.09 7.95 2.69
N MET A 269 26.71 8.22 1.55
CA MET A 269 26.70 9.56 0.94
C MET A 269 25.24 10.07 0.82
N ASP A 270 24.98 11.32 1.23
CA ASP A 270 23.66 11.96 1.19
C ASP A 270 22.93 11.84 -0.17
N ARG A 271 23.61 12.21 -1.27
CA ARG A 271 23.25 11.95 -2.66
C ARG A 271 24.26 10.99 -3.29
N VAL A 272 23.79 10.09 -4.16
CA VAL A 272 24.61 9.05 -4.82
C VAL A 272 24.40 8.98 -6.33
N THR A 273 23.73 9.96 -6.92
CA THR A 273 23.33 9.95 -8.33
C THR A 273 23.86 11.17 -9.08
N THR A 274 24.19 10.98 -10.35
CA THR A 274 24.46 12.07 -11.31
C THR A 274 23.40 12.05 -12.41
N LYS A 275 22.97 13.21 -12.90
CA LYS A 275 21.94 13.38 -13.94
C LYS A 275 22.50 14.19 -15.10
N TYR A 276 22.23 13.76 -16.33
CA TYR A 276 22.69 14.40 -17.56
C TYR A 276 21.51 14.65 -18.50
N GLU A 277 21.40 15.86 -19.02
CA GLU A 277 20.40 16.23 -20.02
C GLU A 277 20.72 15.61 -21.39
N ILE A 278 19.72 15.11 -22.10
CA ILE A 278 19.87 14.57 -23.46
C ILE A 278 19.67 15.72 -24.47
N ASN A 279 20.71 16.51 -24.69
CA ASN A 279 20.71 17.63 -25.64
C ASN A 279 21.43 17.31 -26.96
N SER A 280 21.99 16.11 -27.09
CA SER A 280 22.57 15.60 -28.32
C SER A 280 22.34 14.09 -28.41
N ASN A 281 22.59 13.50 -29.59
CA ASN A 281 22.46 12.05 -29.77
C ASN A 281 23.47 11.23 -28.97
N THR A 282 24.55 11.83 -28.45
CA THR A 282 25.56 11.11 -27.66
C THR A 282 26.00 11.95 -26.48
N THR A 283 25.74 11.46 -25.28
CA THR A 283 26.10 12.12 -24.03
C THR A 283 27.20 11.35 -23.34
N THR A 284 28.22 12.05 -22.85
CA THR A 284 29.28 11.46 -22.01
C THR A 284 28.89 11.53 -20.54
N ILE A 285 28.93 10.40 -19.85
CA ILE A 285 28.47 10.28 -18.45
C ILE A 285 29.57 9.73 -17.54
N ALA A 286 29.56 10.12 -16.28
CA ALA A 286 30.41 9.56 -15.25
C ALA A 286 29.81 9.75 -13.84
N ASN A 287 30.10 8.83 -12.92
CA ASN A 287 29.76 8.98 -11.51
C ASN A 287 30.89 8.34 -10.69
N PRO A 288 31.54 9.06 -9.75
CA PRO A 288 32.65 8.50 -8.96
C PRO A 288 32.22 7.33 -8.08
N LEU A 289 30.92 7.21 -7.82
CA LEU A 289 30.32 6.12 -7.06
C LEU A 289 29.85 4.95 -7.94
N GLY A 290 29.85 5.12 -9.26
CA GLY A 290 29.18 4.20 -10.18
C GLY A 290 27.66 4.22 -10.01
N GLY A 291 26.98 3.22 -10.58
CA GLY A 291 25.53 3.06 -10.42
C GLY A 291 24.86 2.48 -11.66
N GLY A 292 23.63 1.98 -11.50
CA GLY A 292 22.78 1.61 -12.65
C GLY A 292 22.53 2.81 -13.57
N VAL A 293 22.45 2.58 -14.87
CA VAL A 293 22.17 3.62 -15.87
C VAL A 293 20.70 3.56 -16.30
N TYR A 294 20.00 4.68 -16.24
CA TYR A 294 18.58 4.79 -16.56
C TYR A 294 18.34 5.94 -17.55
N ILE A 295 17.29 5.81 -18.37
CA ILE A 295 16.74 6.91 -19.15
C ILE A 295 15.45 7.37 -18.49
N ASN A 296 15.36 8.65 -18.13
CA ASN A 296 14.14 9.27 -17.65
C ASN A 296 13.44 9.93 -18.85
N VAL A 297 12.23 9.45 -19.15
CA VAL A 297 11.39 9.94 -20.25
C VAL A 297 10.34 10.89 -19.67
N PRO A 298 10.29 12.17 -20.09
CA PRO A 298 9.35 13.13 -19.53
C PRO A 298 7.90 12.76 -19.80
N TYR A 299 7.01 13.19 -18.90
CA TYR A 299 5.58 12.98 -19.03
C TYR A 299 5.01 13.62 -20.30
N GLN A 300 3.95 13.01 -20.83
CA GLN A 300 3.29 13.34 -22.10
C GLN A 300 4.11 13.11 -23.38
N ASN A 301 4.99 12.10 -23.37
CA ASN A 301 5.71 11.66 -24.57
C ASN A 301 5.23 10.28 -25.04
N ASP A 302 5.13 10.07 -26.35
CA ASP A 302 4.80 8.78 -26.96
C ASP A 302 5.80 8.45 -28.07
N LEU A 303 6.95 7.91 -27.67
CA LEU A 303 8.08 7.67 -28.58
C LEU A 303 8.19 6.20 -29.01
N GLY A 304 7.29 5.33 -28.56
CA GLY A 304 7.34 3.89 -28.83
C GLY A 304 8.58 3.21 -28.24
N ILE A 305 9.06 2.14 -28.87
CA ILE A 305 10.25 1.41 -28.42
C ILE A 305 11.51 2.06 -28.97
N LEU A 306 12.45 2.40 -28.09
CA LEU A 306 13.68 3.10 -28.42
C LEU A 306 14.90 2.20 -28.17
N ASN A 307 15.90 2.28 -29.06
CA ASN A 307 17.19 1.63 -28.89
C ASN A 307 18.19 2.59 -28.27
N ILE A 308 18.78 2.22 -27.14
CA ILE A 308 19.79 3.01 -26.41
C ILE A 308 21.09 2.23 -26.43
N THR A 309 22.15 2.83 -26.95
CA THR A 309 23.47 2.18 -26.99
C THR A 309 24.36 2.76 -25.88
N LEU A 310 24.90 1.90 -25.02
CA LEU A 310 25.78 2.28 -23.92
C LEU A 310 27.16 1.68 -24.14
N GLN A 311 28.20 2.51 -24.15
CA GLN A 311 29.59 2.12 -24.33
C GLN A 311 30.38 2.30 -23.02
N ASN A 312 31.33 1.39 -22.73
CA ASN A 312 32.16 1.39 -21.53
C ASN A 312 31.35 1.26 -20.22
N VAL A 313 30.36 0.37 -20.24
CA VAL A 313 29.53 -0.02 -19.08
C VAL A 313 29.60 -1.53 -18.88
N VAL A 314 29.13 -2.02 -17.74
CA VAL A 314 28.99 -3.45 -17.45
C VAL A 314 27.51 -3.83 -17.50
N ARG A 315 27.15 -5.04 -17.93
CA ARG A 315 25.77 -5.55 -17.78
C ARG A 315 25.46 -5.77 -16.29
N SER A 316 24.32 -5.27 -15.82
CA SER A 316 23.76 -5.59 -14.50
C SER A 316 22.67 -6.65 -14.61
N PRO A 317 22.38 -7.39 -13.52
CA PRO A 317 21.21 -8.25 -13.51
C PRO A 317 19.95 -7.46 -13.83
N TYR A 318 19.17 -7.98 -14.78
CA TYR A 318 17.97 -7.33 -15.26
C TYR A 318 16.93 -8.36 -15.69
N TYR A 319 15.80 -8.36 -15.00
CA TYR A 319 14.63 -9.14 -15.38
C TYR A 319 13.56 -8.20 -15.94
N ALA A 320 13.14 -8.42 -17.18
CA ALA A 320 12.09 -7.65 -17.82
C ALA A 320 10.97 -8.55 -18.32
N ARG A 321 9.72 -8.16 -18.06
CA ARG A 321 8.51 -8.68 -18.71
C ARG A 321 7.68 -7.50 -19.21
N THR A 322 8.21 -6.81 -20.21
CA THR A 322 7.64 -5.59 -20.77
C THR A 322 7.39 -5.71 -22.26
N VAL A 323 6.67 -4.74 -22.83
CA VAL A 323 6.55 -4.59 -24.29
C VAL A 323 7.89 -4.31 -24.98
N ALA A 324 8.85 -3.68 -24.29
CA ALA A 324 10.16 -3.33 -24.85
C ALA A 324 11.16 -4.49 -24.79
N ASN A 325 11.11 -5.27 -23.71
CA ASN A 325 12.11 -6.27 -23.38
C ASN A 325 11.51 -7.44 -22.59
N LYS A 326 11.96 -8.66 -22.89
CA LYS A 326 11.51 -9.91 -22.28
C LYS A 326 12.71 -10.81 -21.97
N THR A 327 13.00 -10.99 -20.69
CA THR A 327 14.00 -11.94 -20.20
C THR A 327 13.33 -13.32 -20.11
N SER A 328 13.89 -14.33 -20.78
CA SER A 328 13.39 -15.70 -20.61
C SER A 328 13.80 -16.26 -19.25
N LEU A 329 13.04 -17.21 -18.70
CA LEU A 329 13.44 -17.88 -17.45
C LEU A 329 14.84 -18.51 -17.57
N SER A 330 15.17 -19.10 -18.72
CA SER A 330 16.50 -19.67 -18.95
C SER A 330 17.61 -18.61 -18.91
N ASP A 331 17.40 -17.46 -19.55
CA ASP A 331 18.37 -16.36 -19.50
C ASP A 331 18.49 -15.80 -18.09
N TRP A 332 17.37 -15.68 -17.38
CA TRP A 332 17.38 -15.26 -15.98
C TRP A 332 18.25 -16.19 -15.13
N LEU A 333 17.97 -17.49 -15.15
CA LEU A 333 18.61 -18.49 -14.28
C LEU A 333 20.10 -18.66 -14.59
N ASN A 334 20.47 -18.62 -15.86
CA ASN A 334 21.80 -19.00 -16.33
C ASN A 334 22.72 -17.81 -16.66
N VAL A 335 22.16 -16.60 -16.84
CA VAL A 335 22.92 -15.45 -17.36
C VAL A 335 22.66 -14.16 -16.57
N GLU A 336 21.42 -13.67 -16.56
CA GLU A 336 21.12 -12.32 -16.07
C GLU A 336 21.26 -12.22 -14.54
N ARG A 337 20.78 -13.19 -13.75
CA ARG A 337 20.92 -13.12 -12.28
C ARG A 337 22.37 -13.26 -11.78
N LEU A 338 23.27 -13.76 -12.64
CA LEU A 338 24.67 -14.05 -12.32
C LEU A 338 25.62 -12.90 -12.71
N ARG A 339 25.11 -11.78 -13.24
CA ARG A 339 25.95 -10.62 -13.59
C ARG A 339 26.54 -10.00 -12.31
N ALA A 340 27.77 -9.50 -12.42
CA ALA A 340 28.56 -9.06 -11.26
C ALA A 340 28.16 -7.70 -10.66
N ALA A 341 27.26 -6.93 -11.29
CA ALA A 341 26.85 -5.64 -10.76
C ALA A 341 26.06 -5.79 -9.45
N PRO A 342 26.15 -4.84 -8.51
CA PRO A 342 25.62 -4.98 -7.15
C PRO A 342 24.10 -4.87 -7.03
N TRP A 343 23.41 -4.36 -8.07
CA TRP A 343 21.96 -4.16 -8.08
C TRP A 343 21.30 -4.87 -9.25
N THR A 344 20.11 -5.40 -8.97
CA THR A 344 19.22 -6.03 -9.92
C THR A 344 18.00 -5.14 -10.12
N ASP A 345 17.73 -4.75 -11.37
CA ASP A 345 16.46 -4.13 -11.74
C ASP A 345 15.48 -5.21 -12.21
N ILE A 346 14.24 -5.13 -11.74
CA ILE A 346 13.16 -6.07 -12.08
C ILE A 346 11.94 -5.25 -12.49
N GLU A 347 11.39 -5.52 -13.67
CA GLU A 347 10.18 -4.82 -14.11
C GLU A 347 9.22 -5.67 -14.95
N THR A 348 7.94 -5.37 -14.81
CA THR A 348 6.88 -5.74 -15.76
C THR A 348 6.33 -4.46 -16.40
N ASP A 349 5.30 -4.54 -17.25
CA ASP A 349 4.60 -3.33 -17.70
C ASP A 349 3.80 -2.63 -16.58
N LYS A 350 3.62 -3.25 -15.40
CA LYS A 350 2.82 -2.73 -14.27
C LYS A 350 3.62 -2.41 -13.01
N VAL A 351 4.77 -3.06 -12.81
CA VAL A 351 5.59 -2.90 -11.60
C VAL A 351 7.06 -2.67 -11.97
N MET A 352 7.75 -1.91 -11.13
CA MET A 352 9.20 -1.75 -11.18
C MET A 352 9.75 -1.84 -9.75
N MET A 353 10.87 -2.56 -9.60
CA MET A 353 11.59 -2.64 -8.35
C MET A 353 13.09 -2.81 -8.56
N GLN A 354 13.85 -2.53 -7.50
CA GLN A 354 15.28 -2.77 -7.46
C GLN A 354 15.66 -3.43 -6.14
N VAL A 355 16.41 -4.53 -6.24
CA VAL A 355 16.95 -5.28 -5.10
C VAL A 355 18.46 -5.44 -5.22
N PRO A 356 19.19 -5.62 -4.12
CA PRO A 356 20.59 -6.01 -4.17
C PRO A 356 20.75 -7.34 -4.91
N THR A 357 21.75 -7.47 -5.77
CA THR A 357 22.03 -8.75 -6.47
C THR A 357 22.29 -9.89 -5.47
N SER A 358 22.88 -9.56 -4.32
CA SER A 358 23.11 -10.51 -3.23
C SER A 358 21.84 -11.16 -2.69
N TRP A 359 20.65 -10.56 -2.91
CA TRP A 359 19.35 -11.09 -2.46
C TRP A 359 18.71 -12.05 -3.46
N ILE A 360 19.19 -12.13 -4.70
CA ILE A 360 18.39 -12.74 -5.78
C ILE A 360 19.19 -13.67 -6.72
N TYR A 361 20.53 -13.68 -6.68
CA TYR A 361 21.31 -14.48 -7.63
C TYR A 361 21.09 -16.00 -7.50
N ALA A 362 20.58 -16.48 -6.37
CA ALA A 362 20.22 -17.89 -6.14
C ALA A 362 18.70 -18.10 -6.03
N PHE A 363 17.88 -17.12 -6.44
CA PHE A 363 16.42 -17.20 -6.41
C PHE A 363 15.83 -17.66 -7.75
N ASP A 364 15.06 -18.73 -7.72
CA ASP A 364 14.47 -19.36 -8.92
C ASP A 364 13.04 -18.86 -9.23
N GLY A 365 12.33 -18.30 -8.24
CA GLY A 365 10.88 -18.03 -8.31
C GLY A 365 10.46 -16.74 -9.02
N ILE A 366 11.30 -16.13 -9.85
CA ILE A 366 11.07 -14.77 -10.38
C ILE A 366 9.76 -14.64 -11.19
N GLU A 367 9.39 -15.65 -11.97
CA GLU A 367 8.18 -15.60 -12.80
C GLU A 367 6.92 -15.55 -11.94
N THR A 368 6.84 -16.43 -10.94
CA THR A 368 5.74 -16.46 -9.96
C THR A 368 5.64 -15.16 -9.20
N THR A 369 6.76 -14.62 -8.72
CA THR A 369 6.80 -13.32 -8.03
C THR A 369 6.23 -12.22 -8.92
N MET A 370 6.61 -12.18 -10.20
CA MET A 370 6.12 -11.16 -11.13
C MET A 370 4.64 -11.37 -11.47
N ASP A 371 4.16 -12.61 -11.58
CA ASP A 371 2.73 -12.90 -11.75
C ASP A 371 1.92 -12.38 -10.57
N ASP A 372 2.38 -12.61 -9.34
CA ASP A 372 1.72 -12.10 -8.15
C ASP A 372 1.67 -10.56 -8.12
N TRP A 373 2.75 -9.89 -8.52
CA TRP A 373 2.78 -8.43 -8.65
C TRP A 373 1.83 -7.90 -9.72
N ASP A 374 1.81 -8.51 -10.91
CA ASP A 374 0.92 -8.09 -11.99
C ASP A 374 -0.56 -8.32 -11.61
N MET A 375 -0.87 -9.44 -10.95
CA MET A 375 -2.20 -9.71 -10.41
C MET A 375 -2.60 -8.70 -9.33
N ALA A 376 -1.69 -8.35 -8.42
CA ALA A 376 -1.94 -7.35 -7.39
C ALA A 376 -2.24 -5.97 -8.01
N MET A 377 -1.46 -5.55 -9.01
CA MET A 377 -1.71 -4.30 -9.72
C MET A 377 -3.03 -4.31 -10.46
N ASP A 378 -3.43 -5.44 -11.05
CA ASP A 378 -4.75 -5.58 -11.68
C ASP A 378 -5.88 -5.43 -10.68
N ALA A 379 -5.81 -6.06 -9.51
CA ALA A 379 -6.82 -5.88 -8.46
C ALA A 379 -6.97 -4.40 -8.07
N ILE A 380 -5.87 -3.68 -7.89
CA ILE A 380 -5.89 -2.26 -7.52
C ILE A 380 -6.45 -1.41 -8.68
N SER A 381 -6.03 -1.67 -9.92
CA SER A 381 -6.56 -0.96 -11.09
C SER A 381 -8.07 -1.18 -11.26
N THR A 382 -8.54 -2.44 -11.14
CA THR A 382 -9.97 -2.75 -11.23
C THR A 382 -10.76 -2.10 -10.09
N LEU A 383 -10.30 -2.21 -8.83
CA LEU A 383 -10.92 -1.56 -7.68
C LEU A 383 -11.10 -0.05 -7.89
N LEU A 384 -10.08 0.62 -8.42
CA LEU A 384 -10.08 2.07 -8.60
C LEU A 384 -10.66 2.53 -9.94
N GLY A 385 -11.18 1.61 -10.75
CA GLY A 385 -11.77 1.93 -12.05
C GLY A 385 -10.75 2.54 -13.03
N ARG A 386 -9.50 2.07 -12.99
CA ARG A 386 -8.38 2.52 -13.81
C ARG A 386 -7.93 1.43 -14.80
N PRO A 387 -7.24 1.78 -15.90
CA PRO A 387 -6.70 0.78 -16.82
C PRO A 387 -5.77 -0.22 -16.13
N LEU A 388 -5.79 -1.48 -16.58
CA LEU A 388 -4.85 -2.51 -16.12
C LEU A 388 -3.40 -2.14 -16.44
N LEU A 389 -3.17 -1.52 -17.61
CA LEU A 389 -1.89 -0.90 -17.95
C LEU A 389 -1.79 0.51 -17.35
N ARG A 390 -1.47 0.54 -16.07
CA ARG A 390 -1.28 1.74 -15.24
C ARG A 390 0.11 2.36 -15.37
N SER A 391 0.29 3.58 -14.82
CA SER A 391 1.63 4.13 -14.68
C SER A 391 2.41 3.41 -13.58
N LYS A 392 3.66 3.02 -13.88
CA LYS A 392 4.61 2.48 -12.90
C LYS A 392 5.25 3.57 -12.04
N THR A 393 5.03 4.85 -12.38
CA THR A 393 5.57 5.96 -11.60
C THR A 393 4.88 6.12 -10.25
N VAL A 394 3.69 5.53 -10.06
CA VAL A 394 2.95 5.59 -8.79
C VAL A 394 3.74 4.94 -7.65
N ILE A 395 4.42 3.82 -7.93
CA ILE A 395 5.25 3.14 -6.96
C ILE A 395 6.44 2.45 -7.63
N TYR A 396 7.66 2.80 -7.20
CA TYR A 396 8.89 2.11 -7.57
C TYR A 396 9.58 1.62 -6.31
N MET A 397 9.54 0.31 -6.06
CA MET A 397 10.03 -0.26 -4.82
C MET A 397 11.56 -0.39 -4.84
N GLN A 398 12.21 0.13 -3.81
CA GLN A 398 13.66 0.13 -3.68
C GLN A 398 14.09 -0.21 -2.25
N VAL A 399 15.31 -0.72 -2.13
CA VAL A 399 15.98 -1.01 -0.86
C VAL A 399 17.13 -0.01 -0.65
N ASP A 400 17.35 0.44 0.58
CA ASP A 400 18.43 1.39 0.93
C ASP A 400 19.01 1.02 2.31
N VAL A 401 20.19 1.55 2.66
CA VAL A 401 20.87 1.30 3.94
C VAL A 401 20.22 2.03 5.12
N ILE A 402 19.31 2.95 4.80
CA ILE A 402 18.52 3.71 5.76
C ILE A 402 17.22 4.16 5.10
N LYS A 403 16.09 3.96 5.79
CA LYS A 403 14.80 4.56 5.38
C LYS A 403 14.93 6.06 5.19
N ARG A 404 14.30 6.65 4.16
CA ARG A 404 14.29 8.11 3.95
C ARG A 404 13.59 8.85 5.09
N GLY A 405 12.40 8.42 5.48
CA GLY A 405 11.57 9.04 6.52
C GLY A 405 11.91 8.58 7.95
N LYS A 406 11.22 9.14 8.94
CA LYS A 406 11.10 8.54 10.29
C LYS A 406 10.02 7.45 10.32
N ALA A 407 9.09 7.50 9.37
CA ALA A 407 8.05 6.51 9.10
C ALA A 407 8.28 5.90 7.70
N ASN A 408 7.48 4.90 7.37
CA ASN A 408 7.33 4.46 5.98
C ASN A 408 6.57 5.54 5.19
N PHE A 409 6.77 5.58 3.87
CA PHE A 409 6.18 6.62 3.00
C PHE A 409 5.94 6.05 1.60
N PRO A 410 5.01 6.60 0.80
CA PRO A 410 4.91 6.31 -0.62
C PRO A 410 6.09 6.92 -1.38
N GLY A 411 6.43 6.38 -2.55
CA GLY A 411 7.46 7.04 -3.34
C GLY A 411 7.76 6.41 -4.68
N TYR A 412 8.48 7.21 -5.44
CA TYR A 412 9.11 6.85 -6.69
C TYR A 412 10.54 7.41 -6.71
N PRO A 413 11.52 6.71 -6.10
CA PRO A 413 11.41 5.39 -5.45
C PRO A 413 10.79 5.42 -4.04
N GLN A 414 10.08 4.38 -3.66
CA GLN A 414 9.75 4.06 -2.28
C GLN A 414 10.90 3.27 -1.66
N SER A 415 11.36 3.65 -0.48
CA SER A 415 12.50 3.02 0.20
C SER A 415 12.22 2.75 1.67
N ASN A 416 11.43 1.71 1.93
CA ASN A 416 10.99 1.30 3.27
C ASN A 416 11.66 0.02 3.78
N VAL A 417 12.45 -0.65 2.94
CA VAL A 417 13.17 -1.88 3.27
C VAL A 417 14.64 -1.54 3.52
N ASP A 418 15.16 -2.01 4.65
CA ASP A 418 16.55 -1.79 5.04
C ASP A 418 17.46 -2.85 4.39
N TYR A 419 18.64 -2.41 3.95
CA TYR A 419 19.71 -3.26 3.42
C TYR A 419 21.00 -3.06 4.21
N ASP A 420 21.66 -4.16 4.53
CA ASP A 420 23.01 -4.14 5.09
C ASP A 420 24.04 -4.65 4.06
N PRO A 421 24.90 -3.78 3.48
CA PRO A 421 25.93 -4.17 2.53
C PRO A 421 27.04 -5.07 3.11
N TYR A 422 27.16 -5.19 4.44
CA TYR A 422 28.15 -6.08 5.05
C TYR A 422 27.66 -7.52 5.19
N THR A 423 26.35 -7.75 5.04
CA THR A 423 25.76 -9.08 5.17
C THR A 423 25.91 -9.85 3.87
N ASP A 424 26.39 -11.09 3.98
CA ASP A 424 26.36 -12.04 2.87
C ASP A 424 25.03 -12.80 2.88
N TYR A 425 24.11 -12.36 2.02
CA TYR A 425 22.76 -12.92 1.88
C TYR A 425 22.73 -14.26 1.15
N LYS A 426 23.88 -14.80 0.69
CA LYS A 426 23.97 -16.12 0.04
C LYS A 426 23.05 -16.30 -1.17
N GLY A 427 22.67 -15.20 -1.83
CA GLY A 427 21.91 -15.20 -3.07
C GLY A 427 20.40 -15.26 -2.91
N TYR A 428 19.90 -15.32 -1.69
CA TYR A 428 18.46 -15.27 -1.41
C TYR A 428 18.17 -14.54 -0.10
N HIS A 429 17.36 -13.50 -0.18
CA HIS A 429 16.77 -12.85 1.00
C HIS A 429 15.25 -12.84 0.88
N SER A 430 14.58 -13.49 1.84
CA SER A 430 13.12 -13.50 1.92
C SER A 430 12.59 -12.10 2.23
N SER A 431 11.77 -11.58 1.34
CA SER A 431 11.15 -10.26 1.38
C SER A 431 9.97 -10.24 0.43
N TYR A 432 9.00 -9.34 0.61
CA TYR A 432 7.91 -9.19 -0.37
C TYR A 432 8.40 -8.79 -1.77
N LEU A 433 9.59 -8.18 -1.86
CA LEU A 433 10.24 -7.85 -3.12
C LEU A 433 10.74 -9.09 -3.88
N THR A 434 11.04 -10.19 -3.18
CA THR A 434 11.56 -11.43 -3.77
C THR A 434 10.50 -12.52 -3.81
N ASP A 435 9.78 -12.74 -2.71
CA ASP A 435 8.77 -13.80 -2.55
C ASP A 435 7.37 -13.40 -3.05
N GLY A 436 7.17 -12.11 -3.35
CA GLY A 436 5.91 -11.58 -3.86
C GLY A 436 4.83 -11.40 -2.77
N PRO A 437 3.75 -10.68 -3.10
CA PRO A 437 2.74 -10.30 -2.11
C PRO A 437 1.76 -11.42 -1.74
N ARG A 438 1.71 -12.56 -2.46
CA ARG A 438 0.76 -13.64 -2.17
C ARG A 438 1.06 -14.36 -0.86
N ASN A 439 2.34 -14.71 -0.67
CA ASN A 439 2.80 -15.55 0.43
C ASN A 439 3.56 -14.75 1.51
N GLU A 440 4.23 -13.65 1.16
CA GLU A 440 4.82 -12.77 2.16
C GLU A 440 3.72 -11.88 2.77
N ARG A 441 3.19 -12.31 3.92
CA ARG A 441 2.06 -11.66 4.59
C ARG A 441 2.43 -10.92 5.87
N ARG A 442 3.70 -10.50 6.02
CA ARG A 442 4.22 -9.82 7.21
C ARG A 442 3.97 -8.32 7.15
N TYR A 443 4.42 -7.63 8.21
CA TYR A 443 4.24 -6.20 8.42
C TYR A 443 4.68 -5.33 7.23
N LEU A 444 5.82 -5.62 6.60
CA LEU A 444 6.33 -4.78 5.51
C LEU A 444 5.48 -4.86 4.24
N THR A 445 4.86 -6.01 3.94
CA THR A 445 3.92 -6.14 2.82
C THR A 445 2.63 -5.37 3.09
N ASN A 446 2.11 -5.44 4.33
CA ASN A 446 0.96 -4.63 4.75
C ASN A 446 1.25 -3.13 4.57
N VAL A 447 2.42 -2.70 5.07
CA VAL A 447 2.91 -1.32 4.91
C VAL A 447 3.03 -0.93 3.44
N LEU A 448 3.51 -1.81 2.57
CA LEU A 448 3.59 -1.50 1.15
C LEU A 448 2.22 -1.10 0.59
N PHE A 449 1.19 -1.94 0.78
CA PHE A 449 -0.14 -1.64 0.25
C PHE A 449 -0.77 -0.42 0.93
N HIS A 450 -0.49 -0.21 2.22
CA HIS A 450 -0.87 1.02 2.95
C HIS A 450 -0.28 2.27 2.28
N GLU A 451 1.04 2.31 2.08
CA GLU A 451 1.71 3.43 1.44
C GLU A 451 1.30 3.58 -0.04
N GLN A 452 1.11 2.47 -0.75
CA GLN A 452 0.59 2.50 -2.10
C GLN A 452 -0.80 3.14 -2.12
N GLY A 453 -1.70 2.81 -1.18
CA GLY A 453 -3.01 3.45 -1.08
C GLY A 453 -2.95 4.96 -0.89
N HIS A 454 -1.93 5.48 -0.18
CA HIS A 454 -1.65 6.92 -0.15
C HIS A 454 -1.22 7.45 -1.52
N ALA A 455 -0.35 6.72 -2.23
CA ALA A 455 0.07 7.07 -3.57
C ALA A 455 -1.10 7.07 -4.58
N GLU A 456 -2.07 6.18 -4.43
CA GLU A 456 -3.22 6.07 -5.34
C GLU A 456 -4.19 7.27 -5.28
N LYS A 457 -4.08 8.15 -4.27
CA LYS A 457 -5.04 9.24 -4.01
C LYS A 457 -6.51 8.78 -4.01
N ILE A 458 -6.79 7.66 -3.35
CA ILE A 458 -8.12 7.03 -3.36
C ILE A 458 -9.20 8.01 -2.89
N TYR A 459 -10.31 8.05 -3.64
CA TYR A 459 -11.50 8.82 -3.32
C TYR A 459 -12.24 8.21 -2.11
N LYS A 460 -12.15 8.81 -0.92
CA LYS A 460 -12.58 8.21 0.38
C LYS A 460 -13.34 9.18 1.31
N PHE A 461 -14.17 8.70 2.23
CA PHE A 461 -14.92 9.60 3.13
C PHE A 461 -13.97 10.36 4.07
N LYS A 462 -14.47 11.47 4.63
CA LYS A 462 -13.73 12.24 5.64
C LYS A 462 -13.35 11.36 6.83
N GLY A 463 -12.07 11.40 7.22
CA GLY A 463 -11.52 10.61 8.34
C GLY A 463 -10.87 9.28 7.93
N GLU A 464 -11.05 8.83 6.70
CA GLU A 464 -10.59 7.51 6.23
C GLU A 464 -9.16 7.48 5.69
N ILE A 465 -8.40 8.57 5.85
CA ILE A 465 -7.06 8.72 5.26
C ILE A 465 -6.18 7.51 5.56
N GLU A 466 -6.19 7.05 6.81
CA GLU A 466 -5.37 5.93 7.30
C GLU A 466 -6.18 4.64 7.46
N SER A 467 -7.32 4.55 6.76
CA SER A 467 -8.24 3.41 6.85
C SER A 467 -8.50 2.81 5.48
N MET A 468 -9.18 3.54 4.58
CA MET A 468 -9.55 3.04 3.24
C MET A 468 -8.33 2.57 2.43
N ILE A 469 -7.18 3.19 2.63
CA ILE A 469 -5.92 2.81 1.96
C ILE A 469 -5.49 1.37 2.26
N ASN A 470 -5.87 0.79 3.41
CA ASN A 470 -5.57 -0.61 3.75
C ASN A 470 -6.49 -1.59 3.00
N PHE A 471 -7.63 -1.13 2.48
CA PHE A 471 -8.57 -1.98 1.74
C PHE A 471 -8.01 -2.49 0.40
N LEU A 472 -6.92 -1.88 -0.10
CA LEU A 472 -6.18 -2.43 -1.24
C LEU A 472 -5.69 -3.86 -0.97
N TRP A 473 -5.28 -4.15 0.26
CA TRP A 473 -4.90 -5.51 0.66
C TRP A 473 -6.04 -6.51 0.44
N VAL A 474 -7.25 -6.14 0.84
CA VAL A 474 -8.44 -6.98 0.72
C VAL A 474 -8.74 -7.29 -0.74
N ALA A 475 -8.71 -6.28 -1.61
CA ALA A 475 -8.94 -6.46 -3.04
C ALA A 475 -7.92 -7.38 -3.69
N VAL A 476 -6.64 -7.21 -3.37
CA VAL A 476 -5.57 -8.07 -3.90
C VAL A 476 -5.76 -9.52 -3.44
N HIS A 477 -5.90 -9.74 -2.14
CA HIS A 477 -5.89 -11.09 -1.59
C HIS A 477 -7.19 -11.84 -1.85
N ASN A 478 -8.34 -11.18 -1.75
CA ASN A 478 -9.63 -11.81 -2.02
C ASN A 478 -9.87 -12.03 -3.52
N LYS A 479 -9.75 -10.99 -4.35
CA LYS A 479 -10.09 -11.12 -5.78
C LYS A 479 -9.09 -11.92 -6.59
N LYS A 480 -7.80 -11.82 -6.27
CA LYS A 480 -6.73 -12.35 -7.14
C LYS A 480 -6.00 -13.54 -6.54
N PHE A 481 -5.89 -13.60 -5.21
CA PHE A 481 -5.19 -14.71 -4.55
C PHE A 481 -6.13 -15.76 -3.93
N GLY A 482 -7.45 -15.59 -4.07
CA GLY A 482 -8.44 -16.58 -3.62
C GLY A 482 -8.55 -16.71 -2.10
N VAL A 483 -8.12 -15.68 -1.35
CA VAL A 483 -8.26 -15.63 0.10
C VAL A 483 -9.71 -15.29 0.42
N GLU A 484 -10.30 -15.97 1.39
CA GLU A 484 -11.66 -15.67 1.86
C GLU A 484 -11.77 -14.18 2.31
N LEU A 485 -12.92 -13.54 2.13
CA LEU A 485 -13.10 -12.10 2.32
C LEU A 485 -12.83 -11.65 3.76
N ASN A 486 -13.39 -12.34 4.74
CA ASN A 486 -13.15 -12.06 6.16
C ASN A 486 -11.67 -12.24 6.50
N LYS A 487 -11.04 -13.30 6.00
CA LYS A 487 -9.60 -13.55 6.19
C LYS A 487 -8.72 -12.48 5.53
N ALA A 488 -9.08 -12.03 4.34
CA ALA A 488 -8.38 -10.94 3.66
C ALA A 488 -8.58 -9.62 4.41
N PHE A 489 -9.77 -9.37 4.96
CA PHE A 489 -10.09 -8.20 5.77
C PHE A 489 -9.31 -8.17 7.09
N GLU A 490 -9.33 -9.26 7.86
CA GLU A 490 -8.51 -9.44 9.07
C GLU A 490 -7.04 -9.08 8.85
N GLU A 491 -6.49 -9.56 7.74
CA GLU A 491 -5.08 -9.39 7.43
C GLU A 491 -4.71 -8.04 6.84
N SER A 492 -5.70 -7.26 6.40
CA SER A 492 -5.48 -5.90 5.90
C SER A 492 -4.91 -4.95 6.96
N PHE A 493 -4.98 -5.36 8.22
CA PHE A 493 -4.46 -4.61 9.35
C PHE A 493 -3.58 -5.42 10.33
N ASN A 494 -3.36 -6.72 10.07
CA ASN A 494 -2.61 -7.62 10.97
C ASN A 494 -1.18 -7.13 11.22
N GLY A 495 -0.53 -6.49 10.24
CA GLY A 495 0.79 -5.87 10.43
C GLY A 495 0.83 -4.83 11.57
N TYR A 496 -0.32 -4.26 11.94
CA TYR A 496 -0.46 -3.22 12.94
C TYR A 496 -0.94 -3.74 14.31
N GLY A 497 -1.14 -5.06 14.45
CA GLY A 497 -1.44 -5.71 15.73
C GLY A 497 -2.93 -5.77 16.12
N ILE A 498 -3.84 -5.55 15.17
CA ILE A 498 -5.29 -5.81 15.30
C ILE A 498 -5.72 -6.59 14.05
N SER A 499 -6.46 -7.67 14.24
CA SER A 499 -6.85 -8.60 13.18
C SER A 499 -8.32 -8.98 13.34
N HIS A 500 -9.20 -8.01 13.12
CA HIS A 500 -10.64 -8.19 13.24
C HIS A 500 -11.24 -8.71 11.94
N SER A 501 -12.11 -9.72 12.05
CA SER A 501 -13.16 -10.02 11.09
C SER A 501 -14.09 -8.82 10.92
N ILE A 502 -14.94 -8.86 9.91
CA ILE A 502 -15.94 -7.82 9.67
C ILE A 502 -16.88 -7.68 10.89
N GLU A 503 -17.25 -8.80 11.52
CA GLU A 503 -18.06 -8.85 12.74
C GLU A 503 -17.36 -8.21 13.93
N GLU A 504 -16.10 -8.57 14.19
CA GLU A 504 -15.31 -7.99 15.28
C GLU A 504 -15.10 -6.49 15.06
N ALA A 505 -14.92 -6.05 13.81
CA ALA A 505 -14.87 -4.64 13.47
C ALA A 505 -16.21 -3.93 13.78
N ALA A 506 -17.35 -4.59 13.53
CA ALA A 506 -18.67 -4.07 13.89
C ALA A 506 -18.83 -3.98 15.42
N ILE A 507 -18.44 -5.03 16.16
CA ILE A 507 -18.43 -5.01 17.64
C ILE A 507 -17.57 -3.85 18.14
N SER A 508 -16.35 -3.69 17.61
CA SER A 508 -15.43 -2.61 17.99
C SER A 508 -16.02 -1.22 17.79
N TRP A 509 -16.98 -1.06 16.86
CA TRP A 509 -17.71 0.18 16.65
C TRP A 509 -18.93 0.30 17.56
N MET A 510 -19.74 -0.75 17.68
CA MET A 510 -20.97 -0.75 18.48
C MET A 510 -20.70 -0.51 19.97
N ILE A 511 -19.55 -0.96 20.47
CA ILE A 511 -19.14 -0.70 21.85
C ILE A 511 -18.66 0.73 22.08
N THR A 512 -18.61 1.62 21.10
CA THR A 512 -18.17 3.01 21.32
C THR A 512 -19.29 3.89 21.86
N GLU A 513 -18.92 4.95 22.60
CA GLU A 513 -19.87 5.93 23.13
C GLU A 513 -20.60 6.68 22.01
N ASN A 514 -19.89 7.03 20.92
CA ASN A 514 -20.50 7.71 19.77
C ASN A 514 -21.57 6.85 19.12
N PHE A 515 -21.32 5.55 18.91
CA PHE A 515 -22.35 4.67 18.36
C PHE A 515 -23.58 4.62 19.27
N ARG A 516 -23.39 4.31 20.57
CA ARG A 516 -24.51 4.15 21.52
C ARG A 516 -25.36 5.40 21.70
N THR A 517 -24.78 6.58 21.45
CA THR A 517 -25.47 7.88 21.53
C THR A 517 -26.02 8.36 20.19
N GLY A 518 -25.88 7.57 19.12
CA GLY A 518 -26.37 7.91 17.78
C GLY A 518 -25.56 9.00 17.08
N ASN A 519 -24.28 9.16 17.46
CA ASN A 519 -23.34 10.08 16.84
C ASN A 519 -22.51 9.40 15.75
N PRO A 520 -22.07 10.14 14.71
CA PRO A 520 -21.17 9.59 13.70
C PRO A 520 -19.81 9.25 14.31
N MET A 521 -19.05 8.39 13.61
CA MET A 521 -17.64 8.17 13.95
C MET A 521 -16.87 9.49 13.89
N SER A 522 -16.02 9.73 14.88
CA SER A 522 -15.23 10.96 14.91
C SER A 522 -14.11 10.96 13.86
N SER A 523 -14.08 12.03 13.05
CA SER A 523 -13.01 12.34 12.08
C SER A 523 -12.01 13.39 12.59
N GLN A 524 -12.16 13.89 13.82
CA GLN A 524 -11.35 14.99 14.36
C GLN A 524 -9.94 14.53 14.72
N THR A 525 -8.92 15.21 14.19
CA THR A 525 -7.53 14.96 14.56
C THR A 525 -7.18 15.69 15.87
N ARG A 526 -6.40 15.04 16.75
CA ARG A 526 -5.78 15.61 17.97
C ARG A 526 -6.68 15.94 19.16
N GLU A 527 -8.01 15.91 19.02
CA GLU A 527 -8.93 15.96 20.18
C GLU A 527 -9.65 14.62 20.42
N TYR A 528 -9.83 13.82 19.37
CA TYR A 528 -10.42 12.47 19.41
C TYR A 528 -9.76 11.59 18.37
N ARG A 529 -8.49 11.21 18.52
CA ARG A 529 -7.87 10.40 17.47
C ARG A 529 -8.73 9.15 17.18
N GLN A 530 -9.40 9.22 16.04
CA GLN A 530 -9.37 8.23 14.98
C GLN A 530 -10.26 7.01 15.18
N GLU A 531 -11.58 7.21 15.20
CA GLU A 531 -12.49 6.07 15.11
C GLU A 531 -12.47 5.40 13.74
N PHE A 532 -12.05 6.12 12.70
CA PHE A 532 -11.76 5.57 11.37
C PHE A 532 -10.32 5.09 11.19
N SER A 533 -9.38 6.00 11.43
CA SER A 533 -7.97 5.85 11.05
C SER A 533 -7.27 4.81 11.93
N TYR A 534 -6.44 3.96 11.32
CA TYR A 534 -5.72 2.89 12.00
C TYR A 534 -6.61 1.90 12.80
N GLN A 535 -7.84 1.68 12.33
CA GLN A 535 -8.77 0.69 12.88
C GLN A 535 -9.51 -0.06 11.77
N PRO A 536 -9.73 -1.39 11.90
CA PRO A 536 -10.51 -2.16 10.91
C PRO A 536 -11.90 -1.55 10.63
N ARG A 537 -12.60 -1.08 11.67
CA ARG A 537 -13.94 -0.47 11.54
C ARG A 537 -14.01 0.72 10.58
N GLY A 538 -12.91 1.43 10.34
CA GLY A 538 -12.93 2.58 9.44
C GLY A 538 -13.06 2.20 7.95
N HIS A 539 -12.78 0.95 7.57
CA HIS A 539 -12.93 0.44 6.21
C HIS A 539 -13.80 -0.83 6.10
N ALA A 540 -14.34 -1.34 7.22
CA ALA A 540 -15.24 -2.50 7.26
C ALA A 540 -16.47 -2.37 6.35
N LYS A 541 -17.05 -1.17 6.21
CA LYS A 541 -18.19 -0.94 5.30
C LYS A 541 -17.94 -1.35 3.85
N TYR A 542 -16.70 -1.25 3.38
CA TYR A 542 -16.35 -1.63 2.02
C TYR A 542 -16.32 -3.15 1.88
N ALA A 543 -15.87 -3.86 2.92
CA ALA A 543 -15.97 -5.32 3.00
C ALA A 543 -17.45 -5.76 3.09
N ASP A 544 -18.28 -5.05 3.86
CA ASP A 544 -19.73 -5.29 3.91
C ASP A 544 -20.40 -5.09 2.56
N LEU A 545 -20.05 -4.02 1.85
CA LEU A 545 -20.58 -3.78 0.52
C LEU A 545 -20.23 -4.94 -0.42
N VAL A 546 -18.98 -5.41 -0.39
CA VAL A 546 -18.55 -6.59 -1.16
C VAL A 546 -19.29 -7.86 -0.73
N ARG A 547 -19.47 -8.07 0.57
CA ARG A 547 -20.19 -9.23 1.12
C ARG A 547 -21.65 -9.27 0.67
N LEU A 548 -22.32 -8.12 0.66
CA LEU A 548 -23.75 -8.03 0.38
C LEU A 548 -24.07 -7.91 -1.11
N PHE A 549 -23.19 -7.27 -1.89
CA PHE A 549 -23.46 -6.89 -3.28
C PHE A 549 -22.33 -7.23 -4.28
N ASN A 550 -21.34 -8.03 -3.86
CA ASN A 550 -20.12 -8.35 -4.61
C ASN A 550 -19.20 -7.14 -4.89
N TRP A 551 -18.07 -7.40 -5.55
CA TRP A 551 -17.06 -6.40 -5.90
C TRP A 551 -17.55 -5.37 -6.91
N GLU A 552 -18.46 -5.75 -7.80
CA GLU A 552 -19.01 -4.88 -8.85
C GLU A 552 -19.61 -3.60 -8.25
N ALA A 553 -20.29 -3.69 -7.10
CA ALA A 553 -20.89 -2.52 -6.44
C ALA A 553 -19.88 -1.41 -6.10
N ILE A 554 -18.66 -1.78 -5.67
CA ILE A 554 -17.60 -0.80 -5.37
C ILE A 554 -16.80 -0.44 -6.61
N GLU A 555 -16.58 -1.39 -7.52
CA GLU A 555 -15.80 -1.19 -8.75
C GLU A 555 -16.52 -0.30 -9.74
N ASP A 556 -17.83 -0.47 -9.92
CA ASP A 556 -18.64 0.40 -10.78
C ASP A 556 -18.69 1.82 -10.22
N PHE A 557 -18.74 1.98 -8.90
CA PHE A 557 -18.65 3.29 -8.26
C PHE A 557 -17.33 4.00 -8.60
N TYR A 558 -16.19 3.31 -8.48
CA TYR A 558 -14.88 3.91 -8.81
C TYR A 558 -14.67 4.04 -10.32
N ALA A 559 -15.16 3.13 -11.15
CA ALA A 559 -15.14 3.24 -12.61
C ALA A 559 -15.93 4.46 -13.08
N ASN A 560 -17.12 4.68 -12.52
CA ASN A 560 -17.90 5.89 -12.76
C ASN A 560 -17.17 7.13 -12.26
N THR A 561 -16.54 7.08 -11.08
CA THR A 561 -15.71 8.17 -10.55
C THR A 561 -14.57 8.54 -11.52
N SER A 562 -13.85 7.55 -12.05
CA SER A 562 -12.78 7.74 -13.02
C SER A 562 -13.28 8.34 -14.34
N LYS A 563 -14.45 7.91 -14.84
CA LYS A 563 -15.07 8.51 -16.02
C LYS A 563 -15.53 9.95 -15.78
N MET A 564 -16.11 10.25 -14.62
CA MET A 564 -16.53 11.60 -14.23
C MET A 564 -15.32 12.55 -14.13
N TRP A 565 -14.21 12.07 -13.57
CA TRP A 565 -12.94 12.79 -13.54
C TRP A 565 -12.47 13.17 -14.95
N ASP A 566 -12.43 12.21 -15.88
CA ASP A 566 -12.00 12.47 -17.25
C ASP A 566 -12.92 13.44 -18.00
N ARG A 567 -14.20 13.50 -17.63
CA ARG A 567 -15.17 14.49 -18.14
C ARG A 567 -15.10 15.84 -17.43
N GLY A 568 -14.30 15.98 -16.37
CA GLY A 568 -14.17 17.20 -15.57
C GLY A 568 -15.35 17.48 -14.62
N GLU A 569 -16.21 16.50 -14.37
CA GLU A 569 -17.37 16.62 -13.46
C GLU A 569 -16.97 16.59 -11.98
N ILE A 570 -15.82 15.97 -11.69
CA ILE A 570 -15.21 15.93 -10.36
C ILE A 570 -13.79 16.47 -10.47
N ASN A 571 -13.40 17.32 -9.53
CA ASN A 571 -12.03 17.83 -9.42
C ASN A 571 -11.48 17.62 -8.00
N TYR A 572 -10.23 17.15 -7.92
CA TYR A 572 -9.42 16.79 -6.75
C TYR A 572 -8.21 17.74 -6.64
N SER A 573 -8.10 18.67 -7.58
CA SER A 573 -7.18 19.78 -7.50
C SER A 573 -7.53 20.60 -6.28
N PHE A 574 -6.50 21.12 -5.62
CA PHE A 574 -6.67 22.07 -4.53
C PHE A 574 -7.70 23.17 -4.91
N PRO A 575 -8.70 23.45 -4.06
CA PRO A 575 -8.81 23.04 -2.67
C PRO A 575 -9.50 21.68 -2.39
N ASN A 576 -9.98 20.95 -3.41
CA ASN A 576 -10.79 19.74 -3.22
C ASN A 576 -9.96 18.54 -2.78
N ARG A 577 -9.73 18.41 -1.47
CA ARG A 577 -9.07 17.23 -0.92
C ARG A 577 -9.95 16.01 -1.24
N VAL A 578 -9.36 14.90 -1.65
CA VAL A 578 -10.04 13.60 -1.86
C VAL A 578 -10.89 13.12 -0.67
N ASN A 579 -10.77 13.79 0.48
CA ASN A 579 -11.45 13.57 1.75
C ASN A 579 -12.54 14.61 2.06
N GLU A 580 -12.78 15.58 1.19
CA GLU A 580 -13.69 16.74 1.40
C GLU A 580 -14.88 16.76 0.43
N ILE A 581 -15.04 15.74 -0.42
CA ILE A 581 -16.22 15.67 -1.30
C ILE A 581 -17.48 15.41 -0.46
N PRO A 582 -18.62 16.05 -0.79
CA PRO A 582 -19.83 15.92 0.00
C PRO A 582 -20.21 14.47 0.27
N THR A 583 -20.43 14.17 1.55
CA THR A 583 -20.82 12.84 2.03
C THR A 583 -22.04 12.30 1.28
N ASP A 584 -23.04 13.15 1.03
CA ASP A 584 -24.33 12.74 0.46
C ASP A 584 -24.21 12.38 -1.03
N ASP A 585 -23.46 13.16 -1.83
CA ASP A 585 -23.16 12.84 -3.24
C ASP A 585 -22.54 11.44 -3.35
N ARG A 586 -21.58 11.15 -2.48
CA ARG A 586 -20.91 9.87 -2.46
C ARG A 586 -21.86 8.74 -2.09
N ILE A 587 -22.69 8.91 -1.05
CA ILE A 587 -23.67 7.90 -0.66
C ILE A 587 -24.64 7.63 -1.81
N LEU A 588 -25.12 8.68 -2.49
CA LEU A 588 -25.99 8.54 -3.66
C LEU A 588 -25.31 7.74 -4.77
N ARG A 589 -24.07 8.10 -5.14
CA ARG A 589 -23.34 7.44 -6.23
C ARG A 589 -22.94 6.00 -5.92
N MET A 590 -22.60 5.71 -4.66
CA MET A 590 -22.42 4.33 -4.21
C MET A 590 -23.74 3.56 -4.27
N SER A 591 -24.86 4.19 -3.92
CA SER A 591 -26.20 3.57 -3.99
C SER A 591 -26.63 3.30 -5.43
N GLN A 592 -26.35 4.22 -6.36
CA GLN A 592 -26.56 4.02 -7.79
C GLN A 592 -25.73 2.84 -8.33
N ALA A 593 -24.47 2.73 -7.92
CA ALA A 593 -23.61 1.62 -8.34
C ALA A 593 -24.06 0.26 -7.77
N ALA A 594 -24.52 0.22 -6.53
CA ALA A 594 -25.05 -1.00 -5.92
C ALA A 594 -26.48 -1.34 -6.38
N GLY A 595 -27.23 -0.39 -6.94
CA GLY A 595 -28.64 -0.53 -7.31
C GLY A 595 -29.62 -0.51 -6.13
N TYR A 596 -29.14 -0.21 -4.92
CA TYR A 596 -29.91 -0.18 -3.68
C TYR A 596 -29.58 1.06 -2.86
N ASP A 597 -30.52 1.49 -2.02
CA ASP A 597 -30.26 2.52 -1.03
C ASP A 597 -29.26 2.05 0.04
N LEU A 598 -28.03 2.58 -0.01
CA LEU A 598 -26.96 2.22 0.92
C LEU A 598 -26.92 3.07 2.19
N ARG A 599 -27.80 4.07 2.33
CA ARG A 599 -27.82 4.95 3.53
C ARG A 599 -27.87 4.17 4.84
N PRO A 600 -28.74 3.16 5.05
CA PRO A 600 -28.75 2.41 6.30
C PRO A 600 -27.42 1.73 6.64
N LEU A 601 -26.73 1.13 5.65
CA LEU A 601 -25.44 0.48 5.88
C LEU A 601 -24.34 1.50 6.20
N ILE A 602 -24.28 2.61 5.44
CA ILE A 602 -23.26 3.65 5.62
C ILE A 602 -23.49 4.44 6.93
N HIS A 603 -24.76 4.66 7.31
CA HIS A 603 -25.14 5.24 8.60
C HIS A 603 -24.68 4.34 9.74
N PHE A 604 -24.96 3.03 9.68
CA PHE A 604 -24.47 2.09 10.70
C PHE A 604 -22.97 2.20 10.89
N TRP A 605 -22.18 2.30 9.82
CA TRP A 605 -20.73 2.47 9.88
C TRP A 605 -20.25 3.89 10.22
N GLY A 606 -21.10 4.69 10.87
CA GLY A 606 -20.74 5.95 11.49
C GLY A 606 -20.59 7.13 10.53
N ILE A 607 -21.12 7.02 9.30
CA ILE A 607 -21.14 8.12 8.32
C ILE A 607 -22.58 8.51 8.07
N HIS A 608 -23.01 9.61 8.69
CA HIS A 608 -24.39 10.07 8.61
C HIS A 608 -24.57 11.04 7.43
N PRO A 609 -25.71 11.01 6.72
CA PRO A 609 -26.03 12.04 5.73
C PRO A 609 -26.01 13.45 6.34
N ILE A 610 -25.52 14.43 5.59
CA ILE A 610 -25.48 15.84 5.99
C ILE A 610 -26.86 16.48 5.81
N ASP A 611 -27.47 16.31 4.64
CA ASP A 611 -28.86 16.67 4.33
C ASP A 611 -29.65 15.40 4.00
N SER A 612 -30.12 14.74 5.06
CA SER A 612 -30.84 13.47 4.96
C SER A 612 -32.12 13.56 4.15
N LYS A 613 -32.82 14.71 4.16
CA LYS A 613 -34.08 14.92 3.43
C LYS A 613 -33.83 15.05 1.94
N ASN A 614 -32.84 15.85 1.54
CA ASN A 614 -32.50 15.97 0.13
C ASN A 614 -31.96 14.65 -0.42
N LEU A 615 -31.10 13.98 0.34
CA LEU A 615 -30.56 12.69 -0.09
C LEU A 615 -31.67 11.62 -0.22
N GLU A 616 -32.67 11.59 0.67
CA GLU A 616 -33.86 10.73 0.50
C GLU A 616 -34.56 11.01 -0.83
N ALA A 617 -34.83 12.29 -1.14
CA ALA A 617 -35.50 12.66 -2.37
C ALA A 617 -34.69 12.19 -3.61
N GLU A 618 -33.37 12.33 -3.59
CA GLU A 618 -32.49 11.83 -4.65
C GLU A 618 -32.50 10.30 -4.79
N ILE A 619 -32.47 9.56 -3.68
CA ILE A 619 -32.60 8.09 -3.68
C ILE A 619 -33.92 7.66 -4.34
N GLN A 620 -35.03 8.32 -4.01
CA GLN A 620 -36.35 8.04 -4.60
C GLN A 620 -36.42 8.42 -6.08
N ASN A 621 -35.87 9.58 -6.46
CA ASN A 621 -35.80 10.03 -7.86
C ASN A 621 -35.01 9.06 -8.74
N ASN A 622 -33.95 8.46 -8.18
CA ASN A 622 -33.15 7.42 -8.84
C ASN A 622 -33.78 6.01 -8.76
N LYS A 623 -34.97 5.87 -8.16
CA LYS A 623 -35.73 4.61 -8.02
C LYS A 623 -34.92 3.49 -7.35
N LEU A 624 -34.03 3.85 -6.43
CA LEU A 624 -33.19 2.90 -5.71
C LEU A 624 -34.01 2.22 -4.62
N LYS A 625 -33.96 0.89 -4.58
CA LYS A 625 -34.80 0.08 -3.70
C LYS A 625 -34.18 -0.04 -2.30
N LYS A 626 -35.02 -0.20 -1.29
CA LYS A 626 -34.60 -0.68 0.04
C LYS A 626 -34.02 -2.09 -0.09
N SER A 627 -32.94 -2.39 0.63
CA SER A 627 -32.25 -3.69 0.55
C SER A 627 -32.58 -4.58 1.74
N THR A 628 -33.17 -5.76 1.46
CA THR A 628 -33.31 -6.86 2.42
C THR A 628 -31.96 -7.35 2.95
N ALA A 629 -30.92 -7.31 2.10
CA ALA A 629 -29.56 -7.67 2.47
C ALA A 629 -28.97 -6.73 3.54
N ILE A 630 -29.29 -5.43 3.46
CA ILE A 630 -28.87 -4.47 4.49
C ILE A 630 -29.70 -4.67 5.77
N TYR A 631 -31.03 -4.83 5.65
CA TYR A 631 -31.89 -5.03 6.81
C TYR A 631 -31.41 -6.19 7.68
N ASP A 632 -31.34 -7.42 7.15
CA ASP A 632 -30.97 -8.56 8.01
C ASP A 632 -29.49 -8.52 8.44
N GLN A 633 -28.62 -7.77 7.74
CA GLN A 633 -27.23 -7.58 8.19
C GLN A 633 -27.18 -6.70 9.45
N LEU A 634 -27.95 -5.61 9.47
CA LEU A 634 -28.08 -4.75 10.66
C LEU A 634 -28.84 -5.49 11.78
N SER A 635 -29.88 -6.26 11.44
CA SER A 635 -30.55 -7.12 12.42
C SER A 635 -29.60 -8.16 13.03
N TYR A 636 -28.71 -8.74 12.24
CA TYR A 636 -27.67 -9.63 12.75
C TYR A 636 -26.67 -8.89 13.64
N TYR A 637 -26.16 -7.73 13.23
CA TYR A 637 -25.25 -6.94 14.09
C TYR A 637 -25.87 -6.58 15.43
N LYS A 638 -27.19 -6.37 15.48
CA LYS A 638 -27.94 -6.21 16.73
C LYS A 638 -27.82 -7.40 17.68
N THR A 639 -27.69 -8.63 17.16
CA THR A 639 -27.59 -9.86 17.95
C THR A 639 -26.21 -10.13 18.55
N ILE A 640 -25.15 -9.53 17.99
CA ILE A 640 -23.76 -9.76 18.42
C ILE A 640 -23.21 -8.64 19.32
N VAL A 641 -24.07 -7.70 19.75
CA VAL A 641 -23.69 -6.65 20.70
C VAL A 641 -23.26 -7.29 22.03
N PRO A 642 -22.09 -6.92 22.59
CA PRO A 642 -21.73 -7.32 23.94
C PRO A 642 -22.77 -6.79 24.95
N MET A 643 -23.51 -7.67 25.60
CA MET A 643 -24.60 -7.29 26.51
C MET A 643 -24.16 -7.13 27.97
N ASP A 644 -22.92 -7.48 28.31
CA ASP A 644 -22.40 -7.36 29.67
C ASP A 644 -20.89 -7.08 29.70
N ASN A 645 -20.39 -6.74 30.89
CA ASN A 645 -18.99 -6.43 31.11
C ASN A 645 -18.06 -7.61 30.78
N THR A 646 -18.50 -8.84 31.03
CA THR A 646 -17.68 -10.03 30.80
C THR A 646 -17.42 -10.22 29.31
N THR A 647 -18.46 -10.10 28.49
CA THR A 647 -18.38 -10.20 27.03
C THR A 647 -17.55 -9.06 26.45
N PHE A 648 -17.74 -7.83 26.94
CA PHE A 648 -16.92 -6.68 26.56
C PHE A 648 -15.43 -6.89 26.86
N ARG A 649 -15.09 -7.35 28.07
CA ARG A 649 -13.69 -7.61 28.46
C ARG A 649 -13.09 -8.76 27.66
N ASN A 650 -13.85 -9.83 27.42
CA ASN A 650 -13.40 -10.95 26.60
C ASN A 650 -13.00 -10.48 25.20
N PHE A 651 -13.82 -9.65 24.55
CA PHE A 651 -13.51 -9.06 23.25
C PHE A 651 -12.21 -8.24 23.30
N GLY A 652 -12.04 -7.36 24.29
CA GLY A 652 -10.78 -6.60 24.44
C GLY A 652 -9.52 -7.47 24.67
N LEU A 653 -9.69 -8.62 25.32
CA LEU A 653 -8.60 -9.58 25.59
C LEU A 653 -8.19 -10.40 24.36
N GLU A 654 -8.99 -10.42 23.29
CA GLU A 654 -8.62 -11.05 22.02
C GLU A 654 -7.47 -10.30 21.32
N ASP A 655 -7.44 -8.98 21.47
CA ASP A 655 -6.45 -8.09 20.83
C ASP A 655 -5.27 -7.77 21.74
N PHE A 656 -5.51 -7.57 23.04
CA PHE A 656 -4.50 -7.05 23.96
C PHE A 656 -4.52 -7.74 25.31
N SER A 657 -3.34 -7.90 25.92
CA SER A 657 -3.27 -8.31 27.32
C SER A 657 -3.89 -7.24 28.22
N GLU A 658 -4.52 -7.66 29.32
CA GLU A 658 -5.08 -6.74 30.31
C GLU A 658 -4.03 -5.72 30.78
N SER A 659 -2.77 -6.13 30.96
CA SER A 659 -1.68 -5.22 31.32
C SER A 659 -1.45 -4.12 30.27
N LYS A 660 -1.53 -4.44 28.98
CA LYS A 660 -1.39 -3.45 27.89
C LYS A 660 -2.57 -2.48 27.90
N ILE A 661 -3.79 -2.98 28.11
CA ILE A 661 -5.00 -2.16 28.21
C ILE A 661 -4.89 -1.21 29.42
N GLN A 662 -4.60 -1.72 30.62
CA GLN A 662 -4.53 -0.91 31.84
C GLN A 662 -3.41 0.14 31.82
N LYS A 663 -2.32 -0.11 31.09
CA LYS A 663 -1.23 0.86 30.89
C LYS A 663 -1.49 1.86 29.77
N SER A 664 -2.49 1.64 28.94
CA SER A 664 -2.84 2.58 27.87
C SER A 664 -3.38 3.89 28.44
N SER A 665 -3.30 4.95 27.65
CA SER A 665 -3.85 6.26 27.96
C SER A 665 -4.95 6.56 26.94
N TYR A 666 -6.08 7.05 27.44
CA TYR A 666 -7.22 7.43 26.60
C TYR A 666 -6.89 8.62 25.67
N TYR A 667 -5.91 9.45 26.06
CA TYR A 667 -5.61 10.73 25.41
C TYR A 667 -4.25 10.81 24.69
N ASP A 668 -3.41 9.77 24.73
CA ASP A 668 -2.08 9.89 24.13
C ASP A 668 -2.16 9.82 22.61
N HIS A 669 -1.40 10.67 21.94
CA HIS A 669 -1.48 10.92 20.51
C HIS A 669 -0.73 9.88 19.66
N VAL A 670 -0.58 8.64 20.14
CA VAL A 670 0.02 7.55 19.36
C VAL A 670 -1.07 6.94 18.46
N SER A 671 -0.74 6.60 17.21
CA SER A 671 -1.67 6.21 16.13
C SER A 671 -2.50 4.94 16.37
N GLN A 672 -2.44 4.32 17.54
CA GLN A 672 -3.20 3.12 17.92
C GLN A 672 -3.72 3.16 19.37
N SER A 673 -3.56 4.27 20.07
CA SER A 673 -3.89 4.37 21.51
C SER A 673 -5.38 4.45 21.79
N TYR A 674 -6.20 4.90 20.83
CA TYR A 674 -7.64 5.08 21.06
C TYR A 674 -8.30 3.77 21.45
N TYR A 675 -8.06 2.68 20.72
CA TYR A 675 -8.76 1.43 20.97
C TYR A 675 -8.41 0.80 22.34
N PRO A 676 -7.13 0.54 22.71
CA PRO A 676 -6.80 0.08 24.06
C PRO A 676 -7.14 1.12 25.14
N GLY A 677 -7.00 2.42 24.86
CA GLY A 677 -7.40 3.49 25.78
C GLY A 677 -8.90 3.52 26.04
N PHE A 678 -9.70 3.30 25.00
CA PHE A 678 -11.15 3.15 25.05
C PHE A 678 -11.54 1.94 25.89
N LEU A 679 -10.94 0.78 25.61
CA LEU A 679 -11.15 -0.43 26.41
C LEU A 679 -10.84 -0.19 27.88
N LYS A 680 -9.76 0.54 28.19
CA LYS A 680 -9.43 0.93 29.57
C LYS A 680 -10.49 1.83 30.20
N LYS A 681 -10.95 2.87 29.50
CA LYS A 681 -11.98 3.80 30.01
C LYS A 681 -13.23 3.04 30.44
N TRP A 682 -13.64 2.06 29.65
CA TRP A 682 -14.87 1.31 29.87
C TRP A 682 -14.66 -0.06 30.54
N TRP A 683 -13.45 -0.37 31.01
CA TRP A 683 -13.07 -1.71 31.48
C TRP A 683 -13.99 -2.24 32.59
N ASN A 684 -14.36 -1.37 33.53
CA ASN A 684 -15.25 -1.71 34.65
C ASN A 684 -16.67 -1.15 34.49
N ASP A 685 -16.87 -0.23 33.54
CA ASP A 685 -18.09 0.59 33.46
C ASP A 685 -19.01 0.15 32.32
N TYR A 686 -18.53 -0.67 31.37
CA TYR A 686 -19.41 -1.24 30.34
C TYR A 686 -20.33 -2.29 30.96
N ASP A 687 -21.64 -2.08 30.91
CA ASP A 687 -22.66 -2.93 31.51
C ASP A 687 -23.83 -3.23 30.56
N ALA A 688 -24.92 -3.81 31.10
CA ALA A 688 -26.10 -4.16 30.32
C ALA A 688 -26.87 -2.94 29.78
N ALA A 689 -26.81 -1.79 30.44
CA ALA A 689 -27.44 -0.57 29.94
C ALA A 689 -26.67 -0.06 28.71
N GLU A 690 -25.34 -0.12 28.75
CA GLU A 690 -24.50 0.22 27.59
C GLU A 690 -24.73 -0.74 26.41
N GLY A 691 -24.79 -2.06 26.66
CA GLY A 691 -25.17 -3.03 25.63
C GLY A 691 -26.54 -2.73 25.01
N GLN A 692 -27.54 -2.45 25.85
CA GLN A 692 -28.89 -2.12 25.38
C GLN A 692 -28.94 -0.81 24.59
N ALA A 693 -28.12 0.19 24.92
CA ALA A 693 -28.04 1.43 24.16
C ALA A 693 -27.52 1.19 22.73
N ALA A 694 -26.55 0.28 22.53
CA ALA A 694 -26.10 -0.12 21.19
C ALA A 694 -27.21 -0.85 20.41
N VAL A 695 -27.93 -1.77 21.05
CA VAL A 695 -29.09 -2.47 20.47
C VAL A 695 -30.18 -1.48 20.03
N ASN A 696 -30.47 -0.49 20.88
CA ASN A 696 -31.45 0.56 20.59
C ASN A 696 -31.00 1.43 19.41
N GLN A 697 -29.71 1.77 19.31
CA GLN A 697 -29.22 2.55 18.19
C GLN A 697 -29.40 1.82 16.85
N ILE A 698 -29.11 0.51 16.81
CA ILE A 698 -29.33 -0.28 15.58
C ILE A 698 -30.82 -0.32 15.23
N GLN A 699 -31.70 -0.44 16.24
CA GLN A 699 -33.14 -0.36 16.03
C GLN A 699 -33.56 1.02 15.47
N ASN A 700 -33.01 2.12 15.99
CA ASN A 700 -33.29 3.46 15.48
C ASN A 700 -32.91 3.60 13.99
N ILE A 701 -31.78 3.02 13.58
CA ILE A 701 -31.35 3.01 12.17
C ILE A 701 -32.33 2.18 11.32
N LEU A 702 -32.74 1.01 11.81
CA LEU A 702 -33.73 0.17 11.14
C LEU A 702 -35.07 0.90 10.98
N ASP A 703 -35.59 1.51 12.03
CA ASP A 703 -36.86 2.25 11.99
C ASP A 703 -36.80 3.46 11.06
N LEU A 704 -35.63 4.12 10.98
CA LEU A 704 -35.42 5.28 10.12
C LEU A 704 -35.47 4.92 8.62
N TYR A 705 -34.83 3.83 8.21
CA TYR A 705 -34.72 3.48 6.78
C TYR A 705 -35.69 2.38 6.34
N PHE A 706 -36.25 1.64 7.28
CA PHE A 706 -37.19 0.54 7.06
C PHE A 706 -38.44 0.67 7.96
N PRO A 707 -39.18 1.80 7.89
CA PRO A 707 -40.36 2.04 8.73
C PRO A 707 -41.47 1.00 8.54
N ASP A 708 -41.51 0.35 7.39
CA ASP A 708 -42.48 -0.71 7.04
C ASP A 708 -41.98 -2.11 7.42
N GLY A 709 -40.85 -2.20 8.13
CA GLY A 709 -40.17 -3.45 8.45
C GLY A 709 -39.30 -3.98 7.32
N ARG A 710 -38.93 -5.26 7.42
CA ARG A 710 -38.05 -5.94 6.47
C ARG A 710 -38.64 -5.90 5.04
N PRO A 711 -37.90 -5.41 4.03
CA PRO A 711 -38.36 -5.49 2.65
C PRO A 711 -38.47 -6.95 2.18
N GLU A 712 -39.59 -7.31 1.54
CA GLU A 712 -39.74 -8.59 0.85
C GLU A 712 -39.17 -8.51 -0.57
N VAL A 713 -38.50 -9.58 -1.00
CA VAL A 713 -37.92 -9.67 -2.35
C VAL A 713 -38.89 -10.46 -3.22
N ASP A 714 -39.23 -9.92 -4.40
CA ASP A 714 -39.92 -10.69 -5.45
C ASP A 714 -38.93 -11.72 -6.02
N ASN A 715 -39.11 -12.99 -5.67
CA ASN A 715 -38.18 -14.10 -5.92
C ASN A 715 -38.60 -15.00 -7.10
N THR A 716 -39.35 -14.46 -8.05
CA THR A 716 -39.80 -15.19 -9.26
C THR A 716 -38.67 -15.67 -10.20
N SER A 717 -37.39 -15.39 -9.90
CA SER A 717 -36.22 -15.71 -10.74
C SER A 717 -35.21 -16.70 -10.13
N CYS A 718 -35.56 -17.40 -9.05
CA CYS A 718 -34.63 -18.25 -8.32
C CYS A 718 -34.60 -19.71 -8.82
N SER A 719 -33.45 -20.37 -8.69
CA SER A 719 -33.21 -21.76 -9.11
C SER A 719 -32.79 -22.63 -7.93
N GLU A 720 -33.18 -23.90 -7.94
CA GLU A 720 -32.87 -24.83 -6.85
C GLU A 720 -31.38 -25.23 -6.85
N VAL A 721 -30.79 -25.37 -5.65
CA VAL A 721 -29.46 -25.93 -5.42
C VAL A 721 -29.56 -27.12 -4.46
N THR A 722 -28.99 -28.25 -4.88
CA THR A 722 -28.88 -29.45 -4.04
C THR A 722 -27.66 -29.33 -3.12
N PRO A 723 -27.83 -29.40 -1.78
CA PRO A 723 -26.70 -29.43 -0.85
C PRO A 723 -25.76 -30.62 -1.12
N LEU A 724 -24.45 -30.41 -1.00
CA LEU A 724 -23.45 -31.47 -1.08
C LEU A 724 -23.49 -32.41 0.13
N SER A 725 -23.80 -31.88 1.31
CA SER A 725 -23.95 -32.69 2.52
C SER A 725 -24.83 -32.01 3.55
N VAL A 726 -25.36 -32.80 4.48
CA VAL A 726 -26.06 -32.34 5.67
C VAL A 726 -25.54 -33.07 6.90
N LYS A 727 -25.37 -32.34 8.00
CA LYS A 727 -25.03 -32.87 9.32
C LYS A 727 -26.08 -32.44 10.33
N SER A 728 -26.22 -33.16 11.43
CA SER A 728 -27.07 -32.75 12.55
C SER A 728 -26.33 -32.77 13.88
N SER A 729 -26.86 -32.03 14.87
CA SER A 729 -26.44 -32.08 16.28
C SER A 729 -26.64 -33.45 16.93
N SER A 730 -27.61 -34.22 16.45
CA SER A 730 -27.96 -35.58 16.89
C SER A 730 -27.68 -36.61 15.79
N THR A 731 -27.57 -37.89 16.16
CA THR A 731 -27.16 -38.97 15.24
C THR A 731 -28.26 -39.49 14.31
N THR A 732 -29.46 -38.93 14.33
CA THR A 732 -30.63 -39.52 13.65
C THR A 732 -30.94 -38.85 12.31
N GLY A 733 -30.42 -39.43 11.23
CA GLY A 733 -30.94 -39.32 9.86
C GLY A 733 -31.08 -37.92 9.26
N PRO A 734 -30.06 -37.04 9.30
CA PRO A 734 -30.12 -35.74 8.62
C PRO A 734 -30.31 -35.86 7.11
N GLU A 735 -29.86 -36.94 6.47
CA GLU A 735 -30.05 -37.23 5.05
C GLU A 735 -31.53 -37.36 4.63
N ASN A 736 -32.42 -37.66 5.59
CA ASN A 736 -33.86 -37.73 5.36
C ASN A 736 -34.47 -36.37 4.99
N THR A 737 -33.73 -35.27 5.08
CA THR A 737 -34.21 -33.94 4.69
C THR A 737 -33.78 -33.52 3.28
N LEU A 738 -33.16 -34.43 2.52
CA LEU A 738 -32.67 -34.21 1.16
C LEU A 738 -33.06 -35.35 0.19
N ASP A 739 -33.99 -36.23 0.58
CA ASP A 739 -34.32 -37.44 -0.17
C ASP A 739 -35.65 -37.35 -0.94
N ASP A 740 -36.30 -36.17 -0.96
CA ASP A 740 -37.62 -35.91 -1.55
C ASP A 740 -38.72 -36.89 -1.05
N ASN A 741 -38.53 -37.56 0.08
CA ASN A 741 -39.44 -38.58 0.58
C ASN A 741 -40.20 -38.11 1.83
N PRO A 742 -41.49 -37.73 1.73
CA PRO A 742 -42.24 -37.22 2.89
C PRO A 742 -42.52 -38.27 3.98
N ALA A 743 -42.17 -39.55 3.76
CA ALA A 743 -42.30 -40.61 4.76
C ALA A 743 -41.12 -40.67 5.74
N THR A 744 -39.94 -40.16 5.35
CA THR A 744 -38.73 -40.07 6.18
C THR A 744 -38.68 -38.69 6.85
N THR A 745 -37.99 -38.58 7.99
CA THR A 745 -37.99 -37.34 8.81
C THR A 745 -36.76 -37.28 9.68
N TRP A 746 -36.14 -36.11 9.77
CA TRP A 746 -35.24 -35.74 10.84
C TRP A 746 -36.07 -35.30 12.06
N ALA A 747 -36.03 -36.14 13.10
CA ALA A 747 -36.94 -36.05 14.23
C ALA A 747 -36.24 -36.05 15.60
N PRO A 748 -35.30 -35.15 15.93
CA PRO A 748 -34.71 -35.13 17.25
C PRO A 748 -35.58 -34.39 18.26
N LYS A 749 -35.41 -34.78 19.52
CA LYS A 749 -36.06 -34.17 20.68
C LYS A 749 -35.12 -33.16 21.33
N GLY A 750 -35.56 -31.92 21.50
CA GLY A 750 -34.82 -30.89 22.22
C GLY A 750 -34.84 -29.53 21.51
N ASP A 751 -34.79 -28.46 22.30
CA ASP A 751 -34.59 -27.09 21.83
C ASP A 751 -33.11 -26.86 21.49
N GLY A 752 -32.83 -26.37 20.27
CA GLY A 752 -31.48 -26.09 19.80
C GLY A 752 -30.84 -27.21 18.99
N GLU A 753 -31.55 -28.31 18.75
CA GLU A 753 -31.12 -29.32 17.77
C GLU A 753 -31.06 -28.69 16.38
N TYR A 754 -30.04 -28.99 15.58
CA TYR A 754 -29.85 -28.33 14.29
C TYR A 754 -29.48 -29.28 13.16
N LEU A 755 -29.81 -28.84 11.94
CA LEU A 755 -29.30 -29.33 10.67
C LEU A 755 -28.32 -28.30 10.10
N LEU A 756 -27.20 -28.75 9.57
CA LEU A 756 -26.19 -27.95 8.91
C LEU A 756 -25.93 -28.49 7.51
N TYR A 757 -26.38 -27.73 6.52
CA TYR A 757 -26.20 -28.00 5.09
C TYR A 757 -24.92 -27.34 4.59
N ASP A 758 -24.14 -28.05 3.80
CA ASP A 758 -23.04 -27.51 2.99
C ASP A 758 -23.46 -27.54 1.51
N LEU A 759 -23.60 -26.37 0.89
CA LEU A 759 -23.96 -26.22 -0.51
C LEU A 759 -22.78 -26.44 -1.47
N GLY A 760 -21.56 -26.55 -0.95
CA GLY A 760 -20.33 -26.80 -1.71
C GLY A 760 -19.56 -25.56 -2.13
N GLU A 761 -20.27 -24.48 -2.43
CA GLU A 761 -19.72 -23.16 -2.75
C GLU A 761 -20.65 -22.05 -2.25
N VAL A 762 -20.27 -20.78 -2.43
CA VAL A 762 -21.09 -19.65 -1.98
C VAL A 762 -22.15 -19.32 -3.04
N TYR A 763 -23.42 -19.53 -2.68
CA TYR A 763 -24.59 -19.18 -3.51
C TYR A 763 -25.26 -17.90 -3.02
N ASP A 764 -25.82 -17.10 -3.93
CA ASP A 764 -26.71 -15.98 -3.60
C ASP A 764 -28.13 -16.50 -3.33
N LEU A 765 -28.36 -16.97 -2.10
CA LEU A 765 -29.59 -17.67 -1.73
C LEU A 765 -30.78 -16.70 -1.71
N CYS A 766 -31.84 -17.06 -2.41
CA CYS A 766 -33.12 -16.36 -2.41
C CYS A 766 -34.01 -16.82 -1.26
N ASP A 767 -34.31 -18.12 -1.24
CA ASP A 767 -35.34 -18.77 -0.46
C ASP A 767 -34.86 -20.15 -0.05
N PHE A 768 -35.55 -20.71 0.94
CA PHE A 768 -35.59 -22.13 1.15
C PHE A 768 -37.05 -22.56 1.33
N GLU A 769 -37.31 -23.79 0.96
CA GLU A 769 -38.54 -24.49 1.23
C GLU A 769 -38.28 -25.55 2.28
N ILE A 770 -39.21 -25.70 3.21
CA ILE A 770 -39.13 -26.70 4.27
C ILE A 770 -40.47 -27.42 4.41
N ASN A 771 -40.40 -28.74 4.49
CA ASN A 771 -41.55 -29.59 4.76
C ASN A 771 -41.42 -30.18 6.16
N PHE A 772 -42.54 -30.17 6.89
CA PHE A 772 -42.62 -30.72 8.24
C PHE A 772 -43.57 -31.92 8.26
N LYS A 773 -43.16 -33.00 8.93
CA LYS A 773 -44.04 -34.14 9.17
C LYS A 773 -45.24 -33.67 10.01
N ASN A 774 -46.45 -33.93 9.52
CA ASN A 774 -47.71 -33.47 10.11
C ASN A 774 -47.84 -31.93 10.20
N GLY A 775 -47.09 -31.15 9.40
CA GLY A 775 -47.10 -29.69 9.39
C GLY A 775 -48.46 -29.04 9.14
N GLN A 776 -49.41 -29.78 8.56
CA GLN A 776 -50.80 -29.35 8.37
C GLN A 776 -51.63 -29.33 9.68
N THR A 777 -51.15 -30.02 10.72
CA THR A 777 -51.89 -30.20 11.98
C THR A 777 -51.20 -29.56 13.18
N LYS A 778 -49.89 -29.30 13.10
CA LYS A 778 -49.08 -28.73 14.19
C LYS A 778 -48.13 -27.64 13.69
N LEU A 779 -47.98 -26.55 14.48
CA LEU A 779 -46.93 -25.57 14.24
C LEU A 779 -45.58 -26.15 14.68
N ASN A 780 -44.57 -26.04 13.81
CA ASN A 780 -43.17 -26.30 14.13
C ASN A 780 -42.41 -24.98 14.17
N TYR A 781 -41.48 -24.84 15.11
CA TYR A 781 -40.72 -23.62 15.33
C TYR A 781 -39.24 -23.83 15.04
N PHE A 782 -38.59 -22.84 14.43
CA PHE A 782 -37.18 -22.95 14.08
C PHE A 782 -36.52 -21.58 13.83
N ASP A 783 -35.19 -21.56 13.81
CA ASP A 783 -34.36 -20.42 13.39
C ASP A 783 -33.52 -20.81 12.17
N LEU A 784 -33.06 -19.79 11.45
CA LEU A 784 -32.20 -19.92 10.28
C LEU A 784 -30.92 -19.10 10.47
N GLU A 785 -29.78 -19.76 10.34
CA GLU A 785 -28.47 -19.13 10.25
C GLU A 785 -27.78 -19.52 8.95
N VAL A 786 -26.84 -18.70 8.49
CA VAL A 786 -25.99 -19.00 7.33
C VAL A 786 -24.55 -18.69 7.62
N SER A 787 -23.62 -19.35 6.94
CA SER A 787 -22.19 -19.13 7.09
C SER A 787 -21.46 -19.29 5.77
N TRP A 788 -20.33 -18.61 5.65
CA TRP A 788 -19.42 -18.77 4.52
C TRP A 788 -18.37 -19.85 4.81
N ASP A 789 -18.06 -20.06 6.10
CA ASP A 789 -16.85 -20.76 6.56
C ASP A 789 -17.11 -21.88 7.58
N ASN A 790 -18.37 -22.06 8.00
CA ASN A 790 -18.79 -22.99 9.06
C ASN A 790 -18.12 -22.70 10.42
N GLN A 791 -17.70 -21.46 10.67
CA GLN A 791 -17.18 -21.00 11.95
C GLN A 791 -18.08 -19.89 12.50
N THR A 792 -18.30 -18.85 11.68
CA THR A 792 -19.14 -17.71 12.05
C THR A 792 -20.48 -17.85 11.35
N PHE A 793 -21.54 -17.94 12.15
CA PHE A 793 -22.90 -18.04 11.65
C PHE A 793 -23.62 -16.71 11.82
N MET A 794 -24.19 -16.25 10.71
CA MET A 794 -25.07 -15.10 10.63
C MET A 794 -26.49 -15.57 10.82
N VAL A 795 -27.17 -15.07 11.85
CA VAL A 795 -28.61 -15.28 12.00
C VAL A 795 -29.34 -14.57 10.86
N VAL A 796 -30.06 -15.34 10.05
CA VAL A 796 -30.91 -14.82 8.96
C VAL A 796 -32.31 -14.52 9.49
N LYS A 797 -32.91 -15.45 10.25
CA LYS A 797 -34.22 -15.29 10.88
C LYS A 797 -34.30 -16.08 12.20
N GLN A 798 -35.04 -15.55 13.16
CA GLN A 798 -35.38 -16.23 14.42
C GLN A 798 -36.89 -16.27 14.64
N GLY A 799 -37.36 -17.27 15.39
CA GLY A 799 -38.76 -17.43 15.76
C GLY A 799 -39.65 -17.74 14.56
N LEU A 800 -39.14 -18.44 13.54
CA LEU A 800 -39.96 -18.88 12.42
C LEU A 800 -40.94 -19.94 12.89
N SER A 801 -42.11 -19.96 12.23
CA SER A 801 -43.11 -21.01 12.43
C SER A 801 -43.66 -21.48 11.08
N SER A 802 -43.89 -22.78 10.96
CA SER A 802 -44.62 -23.38 9.83
C SER A 802 -46.02 -22.79 9.68
N THR A 803 -46.63 -22.81 8.50
CA THR A 803 -47.89 -22.05 8.27
C THR A 803 -49.19 -22.84 8.46
N LYS A 804 -49.14 -24.13 8.85
CA LYS A 804 -50.33 -25.02 8.94
C LYS A 804 -51.17 -25.04 7.66
N THR A 805 -50.56 -24.77 6.52
CA THR A 805 -51.22 -24.70 5.21
C THR A 805 -51.38 -26.09 4.58
N ARG A 806 -52.18 -26.16 3.52
CA ARG A 806 -52.36 -27.38 2.70
C ARG A 806 -51.25 -27.60 1.66
N THR A 807 -50.29 -26.68 1.54
CA THR A 807 -49.14 -26.82 0.64
C THR A 807 -48.15 -27.83 1.20
N THR A 808 -47.38 -28.47 0.32
CA THR A 808 -46.38 -29.49 0.72
C THR A 808 -45.16 -28.86 1.39
N TYR A 809 -44.81 -27.63 1.05
CA TYR A 809 -43.70 -26.89 1.65
C TYR A 809 -44.17 -25.53 2.18
N ASP A 810 -43.50 -25.08 3.23
CA ASP A 810 -43.47 -23.69 3.66
C ASP A 810 -42.24 -23.01 3.03
N THR A 811 -42.44 -21.87 2.37
CA THR A 811 -41.36 -21.12 1.71
C THR A 811 -40.94 -19.93 2.55
N TYR A 812 -39.64 -19.73 2.71
CA TYR A 812 -39.07 -18.62 3.48
C TYR A 812 -37.88 -18.00 2.78
N SER A 813 -37.84 -16.67 2.72
CA SER A 813 -36.69 -15.97 2.14
C SER A 813 -35.44 -15.99 3.01
N ILE A 814 -34.32 -16.34 2.38
CA ILE A 814 -32.96 -16.21 2.91
C ILE A 814 -32.36 -14.86 2.48
N SER A 815 -32.37 -14.56 1.18
CA SER A 815 -31.76 -13.35 0.59
C SER A 815 -30.32 -13.09 1.07
N ARG A 816 -29.47 -14.13 1.16
CA ARG A 816 -28.07 -14.01 1.63
C ARG A 816 -27.14 -14.87 0.80
N LYS A 817 -25.93 -14.34 0.57
CA LYS A 817 -24.82 -15.16 0.08
C LYS A 817 -24.33 -16.07 1.18
N ALA A 818 -24.27 -17.37 0.93
CA ALA A 818 -23.75 -18.35 1.89
C ALA A 818 -23.35 -19.67 1.21
N ARG A 819 -22.44 -20.39 1.87
CA ARG A 819 -22.13 -21.79 1.56
C ARG A 819 -22.81 -22.75 2.51
N TYR A 820 -22.88 -22.39 3.79
CA TYR A 820 -23.47 -23.22 4.82
C TYR A 820 -24.79 -22.63 5.27
N VAL A 821 -25.80 -23.47 5.43
CA VAL A 821 -27.10 -23.08 5.96
C VAL A 821 -27.41 -23.94 7.17
N LYS A 822 -27.72 -23.32 8.31
CA LYS A 822 -28.05 -24.01 9.56
C LYS A 822 -29.49 -23.74 9.92
N ILE A 823 -30.27 -24.79 10.10
CA ILE A 823 -31.66 -24.73 10.59
C ILE A 823 -31.65 -25.25 12.03
N ILE A 824 -32.07 -24.41 12.97
CA ILE A 824 -32.08 -24.73 14.40
C ILE A 824 -33.53 -24.94 14.84
N GLY A 825 -33.88 -26.16 15.20
CA GLY A 825 -35.20 -26.54 15.68
C GLY A 825 -35.50 -26.01 17.09
N ARG A 826 -36.73 -25.54 17.29
CA ARG A 826 -37.27 -25.00 18.54
C ARG A 826 -38.48 -25.79 19.06
N GLY A 827 -38.67 -27.02 18.58
CA GLY A 827 -39.80 -27.88 18.91
C GLY A 827 -41.07 -27.53 18.13
N ASN A 828 -42.22 -27.91 18.67
CA ASN A 828 -43.53 -27.69 18.08
C ASN A 828 -44.56 -27.24 19.13
N GLU A 829 -45.79 -26.99 18.70
CA GLU A 829 -46.86 -26.46 19.56
C GLU A 829 -47.25 -27.34 20.75
N THR A 830 -46.94 -28.64 20.71
CA THR A 830 -47.34 -29.61 21.75
C THR A 830 -46.17 -30.17 22.56
N ASP A 831 -44.97 -30.20 21.99
CA ASP A 831 -43.80 -30.85 22.57
C ASP A 831 -42.49 -30.32 21.94
N ASP A 832 -41.35 -30.82 22.42
CA ASP A 832 -40.00 -30.41 22.02
C ASP A 832 -39.41 -31.20 20.85
N TRP A 833 -40.23 -31.93 20.07
CA TRP A 833 -39.75 -32.65 18.88
C TRP A 833 -39.70 -31.74 17.64
N ASN A 834 -38.58 -31.80 16.92
CA ASN A 834 -38.39 -31.10 15.65
C ASN A 834 -38.66 -32.06 14.51
N ASN A 835 -39.62 -31.81 13.62
CA ASN A 835 -40.08 -32.82 12.65
C ASN A 835 -39.90 -32.37 11.20
N ILE A 836 -38.67 -32.34 10.70
CA ILE A 836 -38.35 -31.84 9.34
C ILE A 836 -38.24 -33.03 8.39
N SER A 837 -39.05 -33.06 7.33
CA SER A 837 -39.06 -34.15 6.35
C SER A 837 -38.36 -33.81 5.05
N ASP A 838 -38.22 -32.53 4.68
CA ASP A 838 -37.49 -32.16 3.48
C ASP A 838 -37.10 -30.68 3.49
N VAL A 839 -35.98 -30.32 2.86
CA VAL A 839 -35.49 -28.94 2.75
C VAL A 839 -34.87 -28.70 1.37
N LYS A 840 -35.29 -27.62 0.71
CA LYS A 840 -34.77 -27.19 -0.60
C LYS A 840 -34.24 -25.77 -0.51
N PHE A 841 -33.14 -25.49 -1.19
CA PHE A 841 -32.54 -24.16 -1.23
C PHE A 841 -32.59 -23.60 -2.63
N TYR A 842 -32.81 -22.29 -2.74
CA TYR A 842 -32.93 -21.60 -4.01
C TYR A 842 -31.96 -20.43 -4.06
N PHE A 843 -31.36 -20.18 -5.22
CA PHE A 843 -30.39 -19.11 -5.44
C PHE A 843 -30.69 -18.31 -6.72
N LYS A 844 -30.20 -17.07 -6.80
CA LYS A 844 -30.32 -16.25 -8.00
C LYS A 844 -29.33 -16.75 -9.06
N GLN A 845 -29.82 -17.09 -10.25
CA GLN A 845 -28.92 -17.25 -11.39
C GLN A 845 -28.31 -15.88 -11.73
N GLY A 846 -26.98 -15.80 -11.73
CA GLY A 846 -26.30 -14.58 -12.14
C GLY A 846 -26.67 -14.24 -13.58
N ASN A 847 -27.18 -13.02 -13.81
CA ASN A 847 -27.20 -12.45 -15.16
C ASN A 847 -25.73 -12.26 -15.59
N ASN A 848 -25.19 -13.23 -16.32
CA ASN A 848 -24.04 -12.96 -17.17
C ASN A 848 -24.52 -12.00 -18.28
N LEU A 849 -24.26 -10.71 -18.09
CA LEU A 849 -24.22 -9.71 -19.16
C LEU A 849 -22.86 -9.04 -19.15
#